data_AF-A0A4Q7EDB8-F1
#
_entry.id   AF-A0A4Q7EDB8-F1
#
_cell.length_a   1.000
_cell.length_b   1.000
_cell.length_c   1.000
_cell.angle_alpha   90.00
_cell.angle_beta   90.00
_cell.angle_gamma   90.00
#
_symmetry.space_group_name_H-M   'P 1'
#
loop_
_entity.id
_entity.type
_entity.pdbx_description
1 polymer ?
#
loop_
_entity_poly.entity_id
_entity_poly.type
_entity_poly.pdbx_seq_one_letter_code
_entity_poly.pdbx_strand_id
1 'polypeptide(L)'
;MGRFKLEFYGNYVVVTAVSVLPLNSQVLPGHNQETYQRLQAAVQAIPPHQIWLATCDNLPLQRQLAATLEESLQHRHPTAATQRLFDIEQPNLVQQLHGWLPPALTDRPPVLQVLGIEQLTHCGSDTQYQFLRSLHQLRPIWPQLNISLLLWLPRPWLKQIRREVPHLGHTVFEFLGEPTPISTIAQQPNFQVAFSAVRDWQFWESSTADSPPAEASHTPGADSPEVTSDLADEPPSEAKASEATAAPLPTISASLWHQLQDDLSDFEASPSPHLRPQEEDVVPIIDPDVDSSPESSLAAAPTEDEADVASHSAQQTWAQVWAEEAAVPWAVPSTLVEAPPAKSPSSEWAIALELRDRVQAGDHSEATLETAIQAYESLQPEHSNTPQRTEALNDLGSLYWLWAQQATTGETYFQRLTHSCELYEMALTPISPHTAPGVLNRLHSNLGSVYSLLAVHQQPAQYLGKAVRAFHRALQYSPVESMPEEYVTLQTHLGTAYWSLAQQTQEATHLHRAIAAYQEALQHSQPQPEPQLYAQLQNNLGIALWSLARHERPVFLLEQAIGAYRTALAYRTREADPAGFAATQNNLGTAYWDLGSHCEASSTAQQQAWRQAIFAYEAAIAAAEPTAQTALSFDLWAAHHSVGVVYDQLAITLAPDTTVQAPLLTQATQHYVTALMGWQAIAAASAGTALQALVRNLQLQARFLGIEQQQRSLSQIPADWLPEIWRKL
;
A
#
# COMPACT_ATOMS: atom_id res chain seq x y z
N MET A 1 -13.85 -47.49 -16.39
CA MET A 1 -12.96 -48.47 -17.04
C MET A 1 -12.91 -48.13 -18.53
N GLY A 2 -11.74 -48.18 -19.17
CA GLY A 2 -11.46 -47.43 -20.41
C GLY A 2 -10.97 -46.03 -20.04
N ARG A 3 -9.69 -45.65 -20.24
CA ARG A 3 -8.85 -45.56 -21.46
C ARG A 3 -9.23 -44.38 -22.34
N PHE A 4 -8.61 -43.23 -22.07
CA PHE A 4 -8.46 -42.16 -23.05
C PHE A 4 -7.50 -42.60 -24.17
N LYS A 5 -7.73 -42.09 -25.38
CA LYS A 5 -6.85 -42.24 -26.54
C LYS A 5 -6.20 -40.89 -26.79
N LEU A 6 -4.87 -40.82 -26.68
CA LEU A 6 -4.12 -39.61 -27.05
C LEU A 6 -3.96 -39.59 -28.58
N GLU A 7 -4.52 -38.57 -29.22
CA GLU A 7 -4.23 -38.21 -30.61
C GLU A 7 -3.71 -36.77 -30.61
N PHE A 8 -2.50 -36.57 -31.12
CA PHE A 8 -1.79 -35.29 -31.06
C PHE A 8 -2.01 -34.48 -32.34
N TYR A 9 -2.56 -33.29 -32.19
CA TYR A 9 -2.45 -32.19 -33.17
C TYR A 9 -1.96 -30.94 -32.41
N GLY A 10 -1.05 -30.19 -33.02
CA GLY A 10 -0.06 -29.32 -32.35
C GLY A 10 -0.54 -28.41 -31.20
N ASN A 11 0.25 -28.43 -30.12
CA ASN A 11 0.41 -27.44 -29.04
C ASN A 11 -0.82 -26.90 -28.27
N TYR A 12 -2.05 -27.27 -28.59
CA TYR A 12 -3.25 -26.83 -27.85
C TYR A 12 -3.91 -27.97 -27.07
N VAL A 13 -4.03 -27.80 -25.75
CA VAL A 13 -4.84 -28.69 -24.89
C VAL A 13 -6.27 -28.14 -24.83
N VAL A 14 -7.19 -28.76 -25.57
CA VAL A 14 -8.62 -28.43 -25.48
C VAL A 14 -9.21 -29.07 -24.23
N VAL A 15 -9.56 -28.25 -23.23
CA VAL A 15 -10.41 -28.67 -22.10
C VAL A 15 -11.86 -28.35 -22.43
N THR A 16 -12.65 -29.37 -22.70
CA THR A 16 -14.07 -29.20 -23.02
C THR A 16 -14.93 -28.93 -21.79
N ALA A 17 -15.66 -27.81 -21.82
CA ALA A 17 -16.89 -27.54 -21.07
C ALA A 17 -16.88 -27.81 -19.55
N VAL A 18 -16.64 -26.75 -18.76
CA VAL A 18 -17.33 -26.62 -17.47
C VAL A 18 -18.78 -26.19 -17.78
N SER A 19 -19.75 -26.98 -17.35
CA SER A 19 -21.16 -26.75 -17.66
C SER A 19 -21.75 -25.60 -16.84
N VAL A 20 -22.12 -24.50 -17.49
CA VAL A 20 -23.08 -23.54 -16.92
C VAL A 20 -24.43 -24.24 -16.82
N LEU A 21 -24.97 -24.38 -15.61
CA LEU A 21 -26.29 -24.99 -15.40
C LEU A 21 -27.39 -24.03 -15.90
N PRO A 22 -28.35 -24.48 -16.72
CA PRO A 22 -29.46 -23.65 -17.15
C PRO A 22 -30.40 -23.33 -15.97
N LEU A 23 -30.93 -22.11 -15.97
CA LEU A 23 -31.71 -21.54 -14.88
C LEU A 23 -33.13 -22.17 -14.82
N ASN A 24 -33.25 -23.36 -14.22
CA ASN A 24 -34.55 -24.04 -14.06
C ASN A 24 -34.70 -24.84 -12.75
N SER A 25 -33.77 -24.71 -11.80
CA SER A 25 -33.83 -25.43 -10.50
C SER A 25 -33.30 -24.67 -9.29
N GLN A 26 -33.04 -23.36 -9.40
CA GLN A 26 -32.77 -22.49 -8.25
C GLN A 26 -33.76 -21.33 -8.27
N VAL A 27 -34.78 -21.44 -7.41
CA VAL A 27 -35.69 -20.33 -7.11
C VAL A 27 -34.88 -19.28 -6.34
N LEU A 28 -34.76 -18.07 -6.88
CA LEU A 28 -34.22 -16.94 -6.12
C LEU A 28 -35.05 -16.79 -4.83
N PRO A 29 -34.44 -16.75 -3.63
CA PRO A 29 -35.18 -16.51 -2.39
C PRO A 29 -36.05 -15.26 -2.53
N GLY A 30 -37.28 -15.27 -1.97
CA GLY A 30 -38.32 -14.28 -2.30
C GLY A 30 -37.84 -12.83 -2.29
N HIS A 31 -37.04 -12.42 -1.30
CA HIS A 31 -36.43 -11.09 -1.24
C HIS A 31 -35.53 -10.76 -2.46
N ASN A 32 -34.69 -11.70 -2.92
CA ASN A 32 -33.88 -11.52 -4.13
C ASN A 32 -34.76 -11.48 -5.39
N GLN A 33 -35.85 -12.25 -5.43
CA GLN A 33 -36.81 -12.21 -6.54
C GLN A 33 -37.52 -10.85 -6.61
N GLU A 34 -37.96 -10.32 -5.46
CA GLU A 34 -38.57 -8.98 -5.33
C GLU A 34 -37.56 -7.86 -5.67
N THR A 35 -36.33 -7.93 -5.17
CA THR A 35 -35.28 -6.95 -5.52
C THR A 35 -34.92 -7.03 -7.00
N TYR A 36 -34.84 -8.23 -7.59
CA TYR A 36 -34.60 -8.40 -9.02
C TYR A 36 -35.76 -7.85 -9.86
N GLN A 37 -37.01 -8.10 -9.49
CA GLN A 37 -38.18 -7.53 -10.16
C GLN A 37 -38.20 -6.00 -10.09
N ARG A 38 -37.81 -5.40 -8.96
CA ARG A 38 -37.69 -3.95 -8.82
C ARG A 38 -36.56 -3.37 -9.68
N LEU A 39 -35.39 -4.01 -9.71
CA LEU A 39 -34.27 -3.65 -10.60
C LEU A 39 -34.70 -3.74 -12.07
N GLN A 40 -35.29 -4.87 -12.46
CA GLN A 40 -35.71 -5.13 -13.82
C GLN A 40 -36.78 -4.14 -14.28
N ALA A 41 -37.75 -3.79 -13.42
CA ALA A 41 -38.76 -2.78 -13.72
C ALA A 41 -38.18 -1.36 -13.87
N ALA A 42 -37.22 -0.97 -13.02
CA ALA A 42 -36.55 0.33 -13.12
C ALA A 42 -35.73 0.47 -14.41
N VAL A 43 -35.05 -0.60 -14.82
CA VAL A 43 -34.19 -0.62 -16.02
C VAL A 43 -35.01 -0.81 -17.30
N GLN A 44 -36.11 -1.59 -17.29
CA GLN A 44 -36.98 -1.81 -18.47
C GLN A 44 -37.64 -0.54 -19.01
N ALA A 45 -37.77 0.52 -18.21
CA ALA A 45 -38.27 1.82 -18.68
C ALA A 45 -37.24 2.61 -19.51
N ILE A 46 -35.96 2.20 -19.49
CA ILE A 46 -34.80 2.84 -20.15
C ILE A 46 -34.81 4.38 -20.00
N PRO A 47 -34.96 4.94 -18.78
CA PRO A 47 -34.86 6.38 -18.56
C PRO A 47 -33.43 6.87 -18.87
N PRO A 48 -33.25 8.09 -19.41
CA PRO A 48 -31.93 8.71 -19.55
C PRO A 48 -31.41 9.24 -18.21
N HIS A 49 -30.09 9.39 -18.12
CA HIS A 49 -29.37 10.02 -17.02
C HIS A 49 -29.68 9.41 -15.63
N GLN A 50 -29.88 8.09 -15.53
CA GLN A 50 -30.01 7.40 -14.24
C GLN A 50 -28.74 6.63 -13.86
N ILE A 51 -28.32 6.78 -12.60
CA ILE A 51 -27.29 5.94 -11.98
C ILE A 51 -27.97 5.06 -10.94
N TRP A 52 -27.75 3.76 -11.05
CA TRP A 52 -28.24 2.74 -10.13
C TRP A 52 -27.06 1.99 -9.51
N LEU A 53 -27.17 1.65 -8.24
CA LEU A 53 -26.19 0.82 -7.54
C LEU A 53 -26.84 -0.53 -7.22
N ALA A 54 -26.31 -1.63 -7.73
CA ALA A 54 -26.74 -2.98 -7.37
C ALA A 54 -25.67 -3.66 -6.52
N THR A 55 -26.01 -4.04 -5.29
CA THR A 55 -25.06 -4.65 -4.37
C THR A 55 -25.35 -6.12 -4.10
N CYS A 56 -24.32 -6.95 -4.25
CA CYS A 56 -24.34 -8.37 -4.00
C CYS A 56 -22.91 -8.80 -3.61
N ASP A 57 -22.75 -9.41 -2.43
CA ASP A 57 -21.45 -9.91 -1.98
C ASP A 57 -21.13 -11.30 -2.55
N ASN A 58 -22.10 -11.94 -3.21
CA ASN A 58 -21.95 -13.25 -3.85
C ASN A 58 -21.69 -13.08 -5.34
N LEU A 59 -20.42 -13.17 -5.78
CA LEU A 59 -20.04 -12.90 -7.17
C LEU A 59 -20.67 -13.87 -8.19
N PRO A 60 -20.83 -15.18 -7.92
CA PRO A 60 -21.58 -16.08 -8.81
C PRO A 60 -23.02 -15.59 -9.05
N LEU A 61 -23.74 -15.22 -7.99
CA LEU A 61 -25.08 -14.66 -8.07
C LEU A 61 -25.10 -13.29 -8.75
N GLN A 62 -24.15 -12.41 -8.46
CA GLN A 62 -24.02 -11.08 -9.08
C GLN A 62 -23.88 -11.21 -10.61
N ARG A 63 -22.98 -12.07 -11.09
CA ARG A 63 -22.75 -12.33 -12.52
C ARG A 63 -23.99 -12.99 -13.17
N GLN A 64 -24.63 -13.92 -12.48
CA GLN A 64 -25.88 -14.54 -12.93
C GLN A 64 -27.03 -13.51 -13.07
N LEU A 65 -27.19 -12.61 -12.10
CA LEU A 65 -28.21 -11.56 -12.12
C LEU A 65 -27.97 -10.54 -13.26
N ALA A 66 -26.72 -10.11 -13.47
CA ALA A 66 -26.35 -9.20 -14.54
C ALA A 66 -26.56 -9.80 -15.94
N ALA A 67 -26.19 -11.06 -16.13
CA ALA A 67 -26.42 -11.79 -17.38
C ALA A 67 -27.91 -12.03 -17.65
N THR A 68 -28.70 -12.42 -16.62
CA THR A 68 -30.16 -12.58 -16.76
C THR A 68 -30.84 -11.24 -17.06
N LEU A 69 -30.33 -10.13 -16.52
CA LEU A 69 -30.84 -8.79 -16.79
C LEU A 69 -30.54 -8.38 -18.23
N GLU A 70 -29.30 -8.54 -18.68
CA GLU A 70 -28.88 -8.27 -20.06
C GLU A 70 -29.70 -9.09 -21.06
N GLU A 71 -29.80 -10.40 -20.87
CA GLU A 71 -30.61 -11.29 -21.72
C GLU A 71 -32.06 -10.82 -21.79
N SER A 72 -32.67 -10.45 -20.65
CA SER A 72 -34.06 -10.00 -20.58
C SER A 72 -34.31 -8.64 -21.26
N LEU A 73 -33.26 -7.81 -21.41
CA LEU A 73 -33.31 -6.52 -22.08
C LEU A 73 -33.03 -6.68 -23.57
N GLN A 74 -32.01 -7.46 -23.96
CA GLN A 74 -31.67 -7.76 -25.36
C GLN A 74 -32.83 -8.46 -26.10
N HIS A 75 -33.55 -9.37 -25.44
CA HIS A 75 -34.76 -10.01 -25.99
C HIS A 75 -35.90 -9.03 -26.32
N ARG A 76 -35.89 -7.83 -25.75
CA ARG A 76 -36.94 -6.81 -25.95
C ARG A 76 -36.45 -5.63 -26.79
N HIS A 77 -35.19 -5.25 -26.64
CA HIS A 77 -34.51 -4.15 -27.35
C HIS A 77 -33.03 -4.52 -27.56
N PRO A 78 -32.59 -4.90 -28.78
CA PRO A 78 -31.28 -5.52 -29.01
C PRO A 78 -30.06 -4.60 -28.83
N THR A 79 -30.27 -3.30 -28.58
CA THR A 79 -29.22 -2.30 -28.34
C THR A 79 -29.30 -1.66 -26.94
N ALA A 80 -30.21 -2.12 -26.07
CA ALA A 80 -30.57 -1.37 -24.85
C ALA A 80 -29.70 -1.62 -23.63
N ALA A 81 -28.99 -2.74 -23.54
CA ALA A 81 -28.14 -3.05 -22.38
C ALA A 81 -26.89 -3.83 -22.78
N THR A 82 -25.75 -3.41 -22.24
CA THR A 82 -24.45 -4.00 -22.53
C THR A 82 -23.61 -4.07 -21.26
N GLN A 83 -23.09 -5.27 -20.94
CA GLN A 83 -22.09 -5.43 -19.89
C GLN A 83 -20.74 -4.82 -20.31
N ARG A 84 -20.07 -4.21 -19.33
CA ARG A 84 -18.69 -3.74 -19.39
C ARG A 84 -17.95 -4.21 -18.14
N LEU A 85 -16.73 -4.65 -18.38
CA LEU A 85 -15.78 -5.00 -17.34
C LEU A 85 -15.04 -3.73 -16.94
N PHE A 86 -15.05 -3.40 -15.67
CA PHE A 86 -14.26 -2.30 -15.12
C PHE A 86 -12.78 -2.65 -15.21
N ASP A 87 -12.03 -1.82 -15.92
CA ASP A 87 -10.58 -1.92 -16.03
C ASP A 87 -9.91 -1.35 -14.76
N ILE A 88 -9.14 -2.19 -14.07
CA ILE A 88 -8.40 -1.81 -12.86
C ILE A 88 -7.05 -1.16 -13.16
N GLU A 89 -6.52 -1.30 -14.38
CA GLU A 89 -5.30 -0.63 -14.85
C GLU A 89 -5.60 0.83 -15.28
N GLN A 90 -6.84 1.11 -15.67
CA GLN A 90 -7.36 2.43 -16.04
C GLN A 90 -8.50 2.88 -15.10
N PRO A 91 -8.31 2.97 -13.76
CA PRO A 91 -9.40 3.02 -12.78
C PRO A 91 -10.29 4.28 -12.80
N ASN A 92 -10.03 5.22 -13.70
CA ASN A 92 -10.89 6.37 -13.96
C ASN A 92 -12.14 5.93 -14.77
N LEU A 93 -13.28 5.73 -14.09
CA LEU A 93 -14.52 5.30 -14.75
C LEU A 93 -15.01 6.31 -15.79
N VAL A 94 -14.75 7.61 -15.60
CA VAL A 94 -15.11 8.67 -16.56
C VAL A 94 -14.35 8.49 -17.88
N GLN A 95 -13.07 8.14 -17.80
CA GLN A 95 -12.22 7.86 -18.95
C GLN A 95 -12.58 6.51 -19.62
N GLN A 96 -12.91 5.47 -18.85
CA GLN A 96 -13.43 4.21 -19.39
C GLN A 96 -14.76 4.42 -20.14
N LEU A 97 -15.68 5.21 -19.57
CA LEU A 97 -16.95 5.56 -20.23
C LEU A 97 -16.71 6.30 -21.55
N HIS A 98 -15.77 7.24 -21.63
CA HIS A 98 -15.39 7.86 -22.89
C HIS A 98 -14.91 6.83 -23.93
N GLY A 99 -14.12 5.82 -23.52
CA GLY A 99 -13.68 4.73 -24.40
C GLY A 99 -14.76 3.70 -24.78
N TRP A 100 -15.87 3.63 -24.03
CA TRP A 100 -16.96 2.67 -24.28
C TRP A 100 -18.12 3.24 -25.10
N LEU A 101 -18.19 4.56 -25.28
CA LEU A 101 -19.31 5.25 -25.91
C LEU A 101 -19.01 5.63 -27.36
N PRO A 102 -19.97 5.46 -28.29
CA PRO A 102 -19.79 5.90 -29.68
C PRO A 102 -19.83 7.43 -29.78
N PRO A 103 -19.17 8.03 -30.78
CA PRO A 103 -19.10 9.49 -30.95
C PRO A 103 -20.45 10.15 -31.30
N ALA A 104 -21.47 9.35 -31.64
CA ALA A 104 -22.86 9.78 -31.78
C ALA A 104 -23.75 8.87 -30.93
N LEU A 105 -24.43 9.45 -29.93
CA LEU A 105 -25.39 8.74 -29.08
C LEU A 105 -26.75 8.66 -29.78
N THR A 106 -27.41 7.51 -29.69
CA THR A 106 -28.73 7.26 -30.28
C THR A 106 -29.87 7.98 -29.55
N ASP A 107 -31.02 8.16 -30.21
CA ASP A 107 -32.24 8.75 -29.64
C ASP A 107 -32.77 8.05 -28.37
N ARG A 108 -32.30 6.83 -28.10
CA ARG A 108 -32.52 6.13 -26.83
C ARG A 108 -31.19 5.92 -26.09
N PRO A 109 -31.15 6.15 -24.77
CA PRO A 109 -29.95 5.93 -23.98
C PRO A 109 -29.69 4.42 -23.80
N PRO A 110 -28.44 3.94 -24.01
CA PRO A 110 -28.07 2.59 -23.60
C PRO A 110 -27.92 2.49 -22.07
N VAL A 111 -28.20 1.31 -21.52
CA VAL A 111 -27.92 0.96 -20.13
C VAL A 111 -26.59 0.20 -20.04
N LEU A 112 -25.57 0.86 -19.53
CA LEU A 112 -24.26 0.25 -19.28
C LEU A 112 -24.26 -0.44 -17.91
N GLN A 113 -24.05 -1.75 -17.90
CA GLN A 113 -23.83 -2.52 -16.68
C GLN A 113 -22.33 -2.65 -16.43
N VAL A 114 -21.81 -2.10 -15.34
CA VAL A 114 -20.38 -2.19 -15.00
C VAL A 114 -20.18 -3.23 -13.90
N LEU A 115 -19.37 -4.24 -14.19
CA LEU A 115 -18.97 -5.34 -13.29
C LEU A 115 -17.44 -5.30 -13.09
N GLY A 116 -16.90 -6.05 -12.12
CA GLY A 116 -15.46 -6.06 -11.86
C GLY A 116 -14.99 -4.96 -10.90
N ILE A 117 -15.90 -4.12 -10.40
CA ILE A 117 -15.65 -3.11 -9.36
C ILE A 117 -15.21 -3.81 -8.05
N GLU A 118 -15.61 -5.07 -7.84
CA GLU A 118 -15.11 -5.89 -6.73
C GLU A 118 -13.58 -6.04 -6.74
N GLN A 119 -12.94 -6.05 -7.91
CA GLN A 119 -11.47 -6.21 -8.02
C GLN A 119 -10.72 -5.05 -7.35
N LEU A 120 -11.33 -3.85 -7.28
CA LEU A 120 -10.72 -2.71 -6.60
C LEU A 120 -10.45 -2.96 -5.11
N THR A 121 -11.08 -3.95 -4.46
CA THR A 121 -10.71 -4.32 -3.08
C THR A 121 -9.30 -4.94 -2.97
N HIS A 122 -8.74 -5.40 -4.10
CA HIS A 122 -7.39 -5.94 -4.20
C HIS A 122 -6.37 -4.93 -4.75
N CYS A 123 -6.83 -3.86 -5.39
CA CYS A 123 -5.97 -2.80 -5.92
C CYS A 123 -5.48 -1.85 -4.82
N GLY A 124 -4.30 -1.25 -5.01
CA GLY A 124 -3.76 -0.22 -4.12
C GLY A 124 -4.71 0.98 -3.99
N SER A 125 -4.69 1.67 -2.85
CA SER A 125 -5.70 2.71 -2.58
C SER A 125 -5.51 4.03 -3.34
N ASP A 126 -4.50 4.14 -4.21
CA ASP A 126 -4.48 5.13 -5.29
C ASP A 126 -5.46 4.76 -6.41
N THR A 127 -5.43 3.52 -6.89
CA THR A 127 -6.40 2.96 -7.86
C THR A 127 -7.84 3.10 -7.34
N GLN A 128 -8.07 2.75 -6.06
CA GLN A 128 -9.36 2.91 -5.40
C GLN A 128 -9.81 4.39 -5.30
N TYR A 129 -8.89 5.29 -5.01
CA TYR A 129 -9.18 6.72 -4.89
C TYR A 129 -9.42 7.38 -6.25
N GLN A 130 -8.69 7.00 -7.30
CA GLN A 130 -8.92 7.46 -8.67
C GLN A 130 -10.31 7.05 -9.16
N PHE A 131 -10.76 5.84 -8.83
CA PHE A 131 -12.15 5.42 -9.08
C PHE A 131 -13.16 6.32 -8.36
N LEU A 132 -13.05 6.50 -7.04
CA LEU A 132 -13.97 7.37 -6.27
C LEU A 132 -13.95 8.83 -6.75
N ARG A 133 -12.78 9.36 -7.10
CA ARG A 133 -12.60 10.71 -7.66
C ARG A 133 -13.27 10.84 -9.02
N SER A 134 -13.19 9.81 -9.87
CA SER A 134 -13.94 9.76 -11.14
C SER A 134 -15.46 9.75 -10.91
N LEU A 135 -15.96 9.07 -9.86
CA LEU A 135 -17.39 9.09 -9.50
C LEU A 135 -17.87 10.48 -9.06
N HIS A 136 -17.03 11.29 -8.41
CA HIS A 136 -17.33 12.72 -8.18
C HIS A 136 -17.38 13.51 -9.50
N GLN A 137 -16.43 13.27 -10.40
CA GLN A 137 -16.33 13.96 -11.70
C GLN A 137 -17.41 13.56 -12.70
N LEU A 138 -18.13 12.45 -12.52
CA LEU A 138 -19.33 12.13 -13.30
C LEU A 138 -20.39 13.24 -13.18
N ARG A 139 -20.59 13.83 -12.00
CA ARG A 139 -21.72 14.74 -11.72
C ARG A 139 -21.87 15.90 -12.72
N PRO A 140 -20.85 16.70 -13.07
CA PRO A 140 -20.98 17.81 -14.03
C PRO A 140 -21.26 17.37 -15.48
N ILE A 141 -20.79 16.20 -15.90
CA ILE A 141 -20.99 15.67 -17.26
C ILE A 141 -22.23 14.79 -17.39
N TRP A 142 -22.76 14.28 -16.27
CA TRP A 142 -23.86 13.32 -16.27
C TRP A 142 -25.13 13.76 -17.05
N PRO A 143 -25.58 15.04 -16.98
CA PRO A 143 -26.71 15.52 -17.79
C PRO A 143 -26.40 15.63 -19.30
N GLN A 144 -25.14 15.51 -19.69
CA GLN A 144 -24.67 15.58 -21.09
C GLN A 144 -24.48 14.18 -21.69
N LEU A 145 -24.33 13.15 -20.84
CA LEU A 145 -24.24 11.74 -21.22
C LEU A 145 -25.65 11.15 -21.40
N ASN A 146 -26.12 11.00 -22.64
CA ASN A 146 -27.40 10.33 -22.95
C ASN A 146 -27.29 8.80 -22.78
N ILE A 147 -27.07 8.35 -21.55
CA ILE A 147 -26.92 6.95 -21.12
C ILE A 147 -27.59 6.76 -19.75
N SER A 148 -27.70 5.52 -19.31
CA SER A 148 -27.89 5.18 -17.89
C SER A 148 -26.90 4.10 -17.45
N LEU A 149 -26.56 4.07 -16.16
CA LEU A 149 -25.42 3.36 -15.61
C LEU A 149 -25.84 2.51 -14.41
N LEU A 150 -25.62 1.20 -14.48
CA LEU A 150 -25.84 0.25 -13.39
C LEU A 150 -24.48 -0.26 -12.90
N LEU A 151 -24.08 0.15 -11.70
CA LEU A 151 -22.83 -0.29 -11.08
C LEU A 151 -23.11 -1.53 -10.20
N TRP A 152 -22.48 -2.66 -10.53
CA TRP A 152 -22.50 -3.88 -9.72
C TRP A 152 -21.29 -3.91 -8.78
N LEU A 153 -21.53 -3.95 -7.47
CA LEU A 153 -20.47 -3.71 -6.47
C LEU A 153 -20.77 -4.36 -5.10
N PRO A 154 -19.78 -4.89 -4.36
CA PRO A 154 -20.02 -5.50 -3.06
C PRO A 154 -20.33 -4.43 -1.99
N ARG A 155 -20.91 -4.83 -0.85
CA ARG A 155 -21.39 -3.89 0.18
C ARG A 155 -20.32 -2.97 0.80
N PRO A 156 -19.03 -3.32 0.90
CA PRO A 156 -17.99 -2.36 1.31
C PRO A 156 -17.91 -1.17 0.34
N TRP A 157 -17.90 -1.44 -0.97
CA TRP A 157 -17.94 -0.41 -2.01
C TRP A 157 -19.21 0.43 -1.98
N LEU A 158 -20.37 -0.17 -1.65
CA LEU A 158 -21.61 0.61 -1.49
C LEU A 158 -21.51 1.61 -0.32
N LYS A 159 -20.94 1.18 0.82
CA LYS A 159 -20.73 2.05 1.98
C LYS A 159 -19.72 3.16 1.67
N GLN A 160 -18.63 2.83 0.97
CA GLN A 160 -17.58 3.77 0.58
C GLN A 160 -18.12 4.82 -0.41
N ILE A 161 -18.83 4.40 -1.46
CA ILE A 161 -19.49 5.30 -2.42
C ILE A 161 -20.55 6.17 -1.74
N ARG A 162 -21.39 5.61 -0.85
CA ARG A 162 -22.37 6.41 -0.08
C ARG A 162 -21.70 7.43 0.87
N ARG A 163 -20.47 7.17 1.35
CA ARG A 163 -19.73 8.07 2.27
C ARG A 163 -19.00 9.18 1.52
N GLU A 164 -18.20 8.84 0.52
CA GLU A 164 -17.43 9.85 -0.25
C GLU A 164 -18.32 10.60 -1.25
N VAL A 165 -19.20 9.88 -1.96
CA VAL A 165 -20.00 10.39 -3.09
C VAL A 165 -21.52 10.31 -2.78
N PRO A 166 -22.03 10.93 -1.70
CA PRO A 166 -23.41 10.75 -1.20
C PRO A 166 -24.53 11.21 -2.15
N HIS A 167 -24.16 11.82 -3.28
CA HIS A 167 -25.04 12.29 -4.34
C HIS A 167 -25.06 11.36 -5.57
N LEU A 168 -24.33 10.24 -5.54
CA LEU A 168 -24.33 9.24 -6.61
C LEU A 168 -25.42 8.18 -6.36
N GLY A 169 -26.31 8.00 -7.35
CA GLY A 169 -27.22 6.85 -7.42
C GLY A 169 -28.16 6.66 -6.23
N HIS A 170 -29.16 7.55 -6.09
CA HIS A 170 -30.15 7.50 -5.00
C HIS A 170 -30.97 6.20 -4.91
N THR A 171 -31.03 5.40 -5.97
CA THR A 171 -31.75 4.12 -5.99
C THR A 171 -30.76 2.96 -5.94
N VAL A 172 -30.90 2.12 -4.90
CA VAL A 172 -30.00 1.00 -4.62
C VAL A 172 -30.78 -0.31 -4.52
N PHE A 173 -30.25 -1.36 -5.14
CA PHE A 173 -30.82 -2.70 -5.15
C PHE A 173 -29.92 -3.64 -4.34
N GLU A 174 -30.36 -4.00 -3.14
CA GLU A 174 -29.57 -4.81 -2.19
C GLU A 174 -29.98 -6.28 -2.27
N PHE A 175 -29.08 -7.14 -2.74
CA PHE A 175 -29.28 -8.59 -2.86
C PHE A 175 -28.65 -9.34 -1.68
N LEU A 176 -29.25 -10.47 -1.31
CA LEU A 176 -28.80 -11.36 -0.25
C LEU A 176 -28.10 -12.59 -0.84
N GLY A 177 -27.05 -13.05 -0.17
CA GLY A 177 -26.28 -14.24 -0.54
C GLY A 177 -25.07 -14.37 0.37
N GLU A 178 -24.49 -15.56 0.45
CA GLU A 178 -23.25 -15.76 1.21
C GLU A 178 -22.10 -14.99 0.52
N PRO A 179 -21.31 -14.21 1.27
CA PRO A 179 -20.22 -13.42 0.68
C PRO A 179 -19.18 -14.35 0.06
N THR A 180 -18.74 -14.04 -1.17
CA THR A 180 -17.66 -14.79 -1.82
C THR A 180 -16.36 -14.56 -1.03
N PRO A 181 -15.66 -15.62 -0.57
CA PRO A 181 -14.44 -15.45 0.20
C PRO A 181 -13.38 -14.69 -0.59
N ILE A 182 -12.69 -13.74 0.05
CA ILE A 182 -11.70 -12.86 -0.58
C ILE A 182 -10.58 -13.66 -1.28
N SER A 183 -10.21 -14.81 -0.72
CA SER A 183 -9.29 -15.78 -1.33
C SER A 183 -9.82 -16.36 -2.64
N THR A 184 -11.13 -16.62 -2.76
CA THR A 184 -11.79 -17.13 -3.97
C THR A 184 -11.93 -16.05 -5.06
N ILE A 185 -11.86 -14.77 -4.70
CA ILE A 185 -11.77 -13.66 -5.66
C ILE A 185 -10.35 -13.60 -6.24
N ALA A 186 -9.33 -13.59 -5.37
CA ALA A 186 -7.92 -13.54 -5.76
C ALA A 186 -7.42 -14.79 -6.52
N GLN A 187 -8.10 -15.93 -6.41
CA GLN A 187 -7.70 -17.20 -7.04
C GLN A 187 -8.33 -17.46 -8.43
N GLN A 188 -9.06 -16.51 -9.03
CA GLN A 188 -9.61 -16.69 -10.38
C GLN A 188 -8.53 -16.44 -11.45
N PRO A 189 -8.03 -17.47 -12.16
CA PRO A 189 -6.94 -17.28 -13.11
C PRO A 189 -7.49 -16.62 -14.37
N ASN A 190 -6.88 -15.50 -14.76
CA ASN A 190 -7.24 -14.66 -15.91
C ASN A 190 -8.72 -14.25 -15.95
N PHE A 191 -9.04 -13.13 -15.30
CA PHE A 191 -10.37 -12.49 -15.29
C PHE A 191 -10.95 -12.25 -16.72
N GLN A 192 -10.08 -12.12 -17.73
CA GLN A 192 -10.44 -12.02 -19.16
C GLN A 192 -10.95 -13.33 -19.78
N VAL A 193 -10.44 -14.50 -19.37
CA VAL A 193 -10.70 -15.78 -20.07
C VAL A 193 -12.12 -16.29 -19.85
N ALA A 194 -12.71 -16.05 -18.66
CA ALA A 194 -14.07 -16.48 -18.35
C ALA A 194 -15.18 -15.75 -19.15
N PHE A 195 -14.87 -14.61 -19.78
CA PHE A 195 -15.82 -13.84 -20.60
C PHE A 195 -15.58 -13.93 -22.13
N SER A 196 -14.51 -14.60 -22.57
CA SER A 196 -14.20 -14.84 -23.99
C SER A 196 -15.25 -15.66 -24.77
N ALA A 197 -16.31 -16.11 -24.11
CA ALA A 197 -17.37 -16.95 -24.68
C ALA A 197 -18.68 -16.20 -25.03
N VAL A 198 -18.74 -14.87 -24.95
CA VAL A 198 -19.89 -14.08 -25.45
C VAL A 198 -19.43 -12.92 -26.34
N ARG A 199 -19.43 -13.20 -27.65
CA ARG A 199 -19.53 -12.24 -28.77
C ARG A 199 -18.53 -11.07 -28.80
N ASP A 200 -17.51 -11.25 -29.64
CA ASP A 200 -17.05 -10.15 -30.50
C ASP A 200 -18.27 -9.51 -31.20
N TRP A 201 -18.44 -8.19 -31.06
CA TRP A 201 -19.25 -7.39 -31.99
C TRP A 201 -18.33 -6.49 -32.79
N GLN A 202 -17.90 -7.02 -33.95
CA GLN A 202 -17.69 -6.19 -35.12
C GLN A 202 -18.96 -5.36 -35.34
N PHE A 203 -18.92 -4.03 -35.19
CA PHE A 203 -19.69 -3.05 -35.97
C PHE A 203 -19.44 -1.62 -35.49
N TRP A 204 -18.30 -1.05 -35.91
CA TRP A 204 -18.19 0.38 -36.27
C TRP A 204 -17.31 0.53 -37.53
N GLU A 205 -17.41 -0.42 -38.48
CA GLU A 205 -17.02 -0.14 -39.86
C GLU A 205 -18.00 0.88 -40.43
N SER A 206 -17.55 2.12 -40.58
CA SER A 206 -18.22 3.08 -41.46
C SER A 206 -18.22 2.52 -42.87
N SER A 207 -19.37 2.54 -43.55
CA SER A 207 -19.48 2.12 -44.96
C SER A 207 -18.86 3.16 -45.90
N THR A 208 -17.53 3.27 -45.85
CA THR A 208 -16.70 4.07 -46.73
C THR A 208 -15.94 3.11 -47.64
N ALA A 209 -16.39 2.97 -48.88
CA ALA A 209 -15.72 2.15 -49.87
C ALA A 209 -14.39 2.82 -50.28
N ASP A 210 -13.29 2.07 -50.16
CA ASP A 210 -12.17 2.17 -51.07
C ASP A 210 -11.42 0.83 -51.10
N SER A 211 -11.29 0.24 -52.30
CA SER A 211 -10.39 -0.89 -52.55
C SER A 211 -9.16 -0.39 -53.29
N PRO A 212 -7.94 -0.87 -52.96
CA PRO A 212 -6.74 -0.46 -53.67
C PRO A 212 -6.79 -0.87 -55.16
N PRO A 213 -6.07 -0.16 -56.05
CA PRO A 213 -6.33 -0.20 -57.48
C PRO A 213 -5.91 -1.50 -58.16
N ALA A 214 -6.75 -1.98 -59.07
CA ALA A 214 -6.42 -2.99 -60.07
C ALA A 214 -6.65 -2.41 -61.46
N GLU A 215 -5.57 -2.24 -62.23
CA GLU A 215 -5.65 -1.69 -63.59
C GLU A 215 -6.12 -2.73 -64.62
N ALA A 216 -6.99 -2.28 -65.54
CA ALA A 216 -7.18 -2.75 -66.91
C ALA A 216 -7.27 -4.28 -67.19
N SER A 217 -8.50 -4.76 -67.40
CA SER A 217 -8.79 -5.65 -68.55
C SER A 217 -10.23 -5.43 -69.07
N HIS A 218 -10.52 -5.91 -70.28
CA HIS A 218 -11.59 -5.36 -71.14
C HIS A 218 -12.86 -6.23 -71.28
N THR A 219 -13.91 -5.57 -71.81
CA THR A 219 -15.02 -6.07 -72.67
C THR A 219 -16.26 -6.75 -72.04
N PRO A 220 -17.45 -6.69 -72.71
CA PRO A 220 -18.75 -6.82 -72.04
C PRO A 220 -19.73 -7.88 -72.63
N GLY A 221 -20.91 -8.01 -72.00
CA GLY A 221 -22.08 -8.76 -72.48
C GLY A 221 -22.57 -9.82 -71.46
N ALA A 222 -23.84 -10.22 -71.41
CA ALA A 222 -25.04 -9.71 -72.09
C ALA A 222 -26.33 -10.16 -71.33
N ASP A 223 -27.49 -9.79 -71.87
CA ASP A 223 -28.83 -10.39 -71.69
C ASP A 223 -29.57 -10.31 -70.32
N SER A 224 -30.72 -9.63 -70.37
CA SER A 224 -31.90 -9.81 -69.49
C SER A 224 -32.81 -10.92 -70.08
N PRO A 225 -33.87 -11.44 -69.40
CA PRO A 225 -35.15 -10.68 -69.32
C PRO A 225 -36.15 -10.98 -68.14
N GLU A 226 -36.92 -9.93 -67.80
CA GLU A 226 -38.39 -9.90 -67.55
C GLU A 226 -39.12 -10.64 -66.38
N VAL A 227 -40.42 -10.28 -66.25
CA VAL A 227 -41.52 -10.79 -65.38
C VAL A 227 -41.59 -10.15 -63.97
N THR A 228 -42.34 -9.05 -63.71
CA THR A 228 -43.82 -8.82 -63.64
C THR A 228 -44.54 -9.77 -62.65
N SER A 229 -45.53 -9.47 -61.79
CA SER A 229 -46.50 -8.35 -61.60
C SER A 229 -47.38 -8.70 -60.35
N ASP A 230 -48.12 -7.84 -59.62
CA ASP A 230 -48.38 -6.37 -59.66
C ASP A 230 -49.18 -5.87 -58.41
N LEU A 231 -49.06 -4.55 -58.11
CA LEU A 231 -50.12 -3.58 -57.67
C LEU A 231 -50.66 -3.46 -56.21
N ALA A 232 -51.26 -2.26 -55.98
CA ALA A 232 -52.03 -1.73 -54.84
C ALA A 232 -51.24 -1.38 -53.55
N ASP A 233 -51.43 -0.22 -52.89
CA ASP A 233 -52.19 1.00 -53.21
C ASP A 233 -51.55 2.24 -52.53
N GLU A 234 -51.68 3.42 -53.13
CA GLU A 234 -51.32 4.72 -52.51
C GLU A 234 -52.27 5.83 -53.01
N PRO A 235 -52.91 6.60 -52.11
CA PRO A 235 -52.88 8.07 -52.22
C PRO A 235 -53.05 8.82 -50.85
N PRO A 236 -53.01 10.17 -50.79
CA PRO A 236 -52.01 11.06 -51.41
C PRO A 236 -51.56 12.22 -50.47
N SER A 237 -50.43 12.86 -50.80
CA SER A 237 -50.20 14.32 -50.64
C SER A 237 -50.67 15.01 -49.34
N GLU A 238 -49.80 15.09 -48.33
CA GLU A 238 -49.83 16.17 -47.32
C GLU A 238 -48.75 17.24 -47.57
N ALA A 239 -48.99 18.44 -47.04
CA ALA A 239 -48.28 19.67 -47.42
C ALA A 239 -47.11 20.03 -46.48
N LYS A 240 -46.22 20.90 -46.99
CA LYS A 240 -45.06 21.43 -46.26
C LYS A 240 -45.42 22.00 -44.87
N ALA A 241 -44.86 21.42 -43.82
CA ALA A 241 -44.73 22.04 -42.51
C ALA A 241 -43.28 21.89 -42.00
N SER A 242 -42.61 23.04 -41.83
CA SER A 242 -41.37 23.25 -41.05
C SER A 242 -40.42 22.07 -40.88
N GLU A 243 -39.28 22.09 -41.60
CA GLU A 243 -38.06 21.41 -41.13
C GLU A 243 -37.57 22.09 -39.85
N ALA A 244 -38.14 21.68 -38.72
CA ALA A 244 -37.50 21.85 -37.42
C ALA A 244 -36.31 20.88 -37.39
N THR A 245 -35.17 21.30 -37.93
CA THR A 245 -33.90 20.58 -37.77
C THR A 245 -33.68 20.36 -36.29
N ALA A 246 -33.82 19.11 -35.83
CA ALA A 246 -33.43 18.73 -34.49
C ALA A 246 -31.95 19.11 -34.33
N ALA A 247 -31.67 20.07 -33.44
CA ALA A 247 -30.29 20.45 -33.16
C ALA A 247 -29.54 19.18 -32.72
N PRO A 248 -28.33 18.91 -33.23
CA PRO A 248 -27.57 17.76 -32.80
C PRO A 248 -27.43 17.81 -31.28
N LEU A 249 -27.74 16.69 -30.61
CA LEU A 249 -27.61 16.57 -29.16
C LEU A 249 -26.19 17.00 -28.76
N PRO A 250 -26.02 17.72 -27.64
CA PRO A 250 -24.75 18.38 -27.31
C PRO A 250 -23.64 17.34 -27.11
N THR A 251 -22.84 17.13 -28.16
CA THR A 251 -21.64 16.29 -28.10
C THR A 251 -20.69 16.90 -27.08
N ILE A 252 -20.35 16.15 -26.03
CA ILE A 252 -19.35 16.58 -25.05
C ILE A 252 -18.04 16.81 -25.81
N SER A 253 -17.54 18.05 -25.81
CA SER A 253 -16.37 18.40 -26.59
C SER A 253 -15.12 17.71 -26.05
N ALA A 254 -14.20 17.34 -26.95
CA ALA A 254 -12.89 16.80 -26.56
C ALA A 254 -12.13 17.73 -25.57
N SER A 255 -12.38 19.04 -25.65
CA SER A 255 -11.85 20.01 -24.69
C SER A 255 -12.42 19.85 -23.27
N LEU A 256 -13.70 19.48 -23.09
CA LEU A 256 -14.26 19.24 -21.75
C LEU A 256 -13.74 17.91 -21.17
N TRP A 257 -13.58 16.89 -22.02
CA TRP A 257 -12.95 15.63 -21.63
C TRP A 257 -11.50 15.82 -21.16
N HIS A 258 -10.69 16.57 -21.90
CA HIS A 258 -9.32 16.90 -21.48
C HIS A 258 -9.29 17.83 -20.27
N GLN A 259 -10.15 18.85 -20.17
CA GLN A 259 -10.17 19.73 -19.01
C GLN A 259 -10.44 18.97 -17.69
N LEU A 260 -11.33 17.96 -17.70
CA LEU A 260 -11.59 17.11 -16.53
C LEU A 260 -10.43 16.14 -16.23
N GLN A 261 -9.58 15.85 -17.22
CA GLN A 261 -8.34 15.09 -17.08
C GLN A 261 -7.20 15.97 -16.53
N ASP A 262 -7.16 17.25 -16.89
CA ASP A 262 -6.18 18.22 -16.40
C ASP A 262 -6.52 18.69 -14.97
N ASP A 263 -7.80 18.92 -14.65
CA ASP A 263 -8.31 19.22 -13.29
C ASP A 263 -7.99 18.11 -12.26
N LEU A 264 -7.63 16.90 -12.71
CA LEU A 264 -7.11 15.86 -11.82
C LEU A 264 -5.72 16.22 -11.27
N SER A 265 -4.91 16.95 -12.03
CA SER A 265 -3.54 17.36 -11.68
C SER A 265 -3.54 18.48 -10.65
N ASP A 266 -4.23 19.59 -10.96
CA ASP A 266 -4.09 20.85 -10.22
C ASP A 266 -4.74 20.83 -8.83
N PHE A 267 -5.75 19.98 -8.60
CA PHE A 267 -6.39 19.88 -7.28
C PHE A 267 -5.48 19.23 -6.21
N GLU A 268 -4.36 18.58 -6.58
CA GLU A 268 -3.37 18.11 -5.60
C GLU A 268 -2.62 19.26 -4.89
N ALA A 269 -2.71 20.49 -5.40
CA ALA A 269 -2.05 21.67 -4.84
C ALA A 269 -2.93 22.50 -3.88
N SER A 270 -4.22 22.16 -3.72
CA SER A 270 -5.17 22.96 -2.95
C SER A 270 -5.55 22.35 -1.59
N PRO A 271 -5.49 23.10 -0.46
CA PRO A 271 -5.96 22.62 0.82
C PRO A 271 -7.49 22.49 0.84
N SER A 272 -7.99 21.29 1.13
CA SER A 272 -9.44 21.05 1.23
C SER A 272 -10.04 21.74 2.47
N PRO A 273 -11.25 22.33 2.37
CA PRO A 273 -11.81 23.17 3.42
C PRO A 273 -12.25 22.36 4.65
N HIS A 274 -11.93 22.87 5.85
CA HIS A 274 -12.33 22.26 7.12
C HIS A 274 -13.85 22.32 7.33
N LEU A 275 -14.54 21.20 7.07
CA LEU A 275 -15.86 20.95 7.64
C LEU A 275 -15.70 20.61 9.12
N ARG A 276 -16.26 21.43 10.00
CA ARG A 276 -16.38 21.10 11.43
C ARG A 276 -17.44 20.00 11.60
N PRO A 277 -17.22 18.98 12.45
CA PRO A 277 -18.30 18.12 12.90
C PRO A 277 -19.38 18.95 13.60
N GLN A 278 -20.64 18.62 13.36
CA GLN A 278 -21.72 18.98 14.29
C GLN A 278 -21.89 17.84 15.29
N GLU A 279 -22.18 18.19 16.54
CA GLU A 279 -22.51 17.24 17.60
C GLU A 279 -23.97 16.81 17.44
N GLU A 280 -24.26 15.51 17.35
CA GLU A 280 -25.59 14.94 17.59
C GLU A 280 -25.50 13.68 18.46
N ASP A 281 -26.52 13.53 19.32
CA ASP A 281 -26.52 12.82 20.60
C ASP A 281 -26.23 11.31 20.62
N VAL A 282 -25.69 10.86 21.76
CA VAL A 282 -25.62 9.44 22.16
C VAL A 282 -26.91 9.01 22.86
N VAL A 283 -27.49 7.87 22.45
CA VAL A 283 -28.53 7.15 23.22
C VAL A 283 -28.16 5.67 23.36
N PRO A 284 -27.94 5.15 24.59
CA PRO A 284 -27.51 3.77 24.82
C PRO A 284 -28.67 2.82 25.12
N ILE A 285 -28.62 1.60 24.55
CA ILE A 285 -29.48 0.44 24.86
C ILE A 285 -28.55 -0.78 24.84
N ILE A 286 -28.05 -1.23 26.00
CA ILE A 286 -28.62 -2.29 26.87
C ILE A 286 -28.42 -3.70 26.27
N ASP A 287 -27.43 -4.40 26.81
CA ASP A 287 -27.27 -5.86 26.77
C ASP A 287 -28.28 -6.55 27.71
N PRO A 288 -28.61 -7.83 27.47
CA PRO A 288 -28.57 -8.78 28.58
C PRO A 288 -28.17 -10.24 28.20
N ASP A 289 -27.04 -10.67 28.77
CA ASP A 289 -26.84 -11.94 29.52
C ASP A 289 -27.01 -13.33 28.86
N VAL A 290 -26.55 -14.32 29.65
CA VAL A 290 -26.68 -15.80 29.53
C VAL A 290 -25.59 -16.47 28.68
N ASP A 291 -24.41 -16.79 29.23
CA ASP A 291 -24.11 -17.83 30.25
C ASP A 291 -24.14 -19.28 29.72
N SER A 292 -22.96 -19.90 29.55
CA SER A 292 -22.64 -21.25 30.06
C SER A 292 -21.21 -21.72 29.69
N SER A 293 -20.36 -21.80 30.71
CA SER A 293 -19.15 -22.65 30.75
C SER A 293 -19.56 -24.10 31.16
N PRO A 294 -18.66 -25.09 31.44
CA PRO A 294 -17.19 -25.10 31.45
C PRO A 294 -16.54 -26.38 30.86
N GLU A 295 -15.28 -26.62 31.26
CA GLU A 295 -14.52 -27.90 31.27
C GLU A 295 -13.87 -28.39 29.97
N SER A 296 -12.71 -29.07 29.98
CA SER A 296 -11.36 -28.80 30.54
C SER A 296 -10.52 -30.08 30.58
N SER A 297 -9.39 -30.13 29.86
CA SER A 297 -8.22 -30.98 30.20
C SER A 297 -7.02 -30.50 29.36
N LEU A 298 -5.87 -30.06 29.91
CA LEU A 298 -4.89 -30.70 30.83
C LEU A 298 -4.04 -31.83 30.23
N ALA A 299 -3.02 -31.44 29.46
CA ALA A 299 -1.66 -32.02 29.45
C ALA A 299 -0.73 -30.99 28.77
N ALA A 300 0.18 -30.28 29.46
CA ALA A 300 1.40 -30.76 30.13
C ALA A 300 2.51 -31.15 29.13
N ALA A 301 3.60 -30.38 29.10
CA ALA A 301 4.76 -30.59 28.26
C ALA A 301 6.01 -31.01 29.09
N PRO A 302 6.95 -31.76 28.51
CA PRO A 302 8.37 -31.74 28.89
C PRO A 302 9.05 -30.56 28.15
N THR A 303 9.61 -29.55 28.83
CA THR A 303 10.92 -29.54 29.52
C THR A 303 12.12 -29.71 28.57
N GLU A 304 12.92 -28.64 28.47
CA GLU A 304 14.22 -28.63 27.82
C GLU A 304 15.24 -29.43 28.65
N ASP A 305 15.93 -30.40 28.02
CA ASP A 305 17.39 -30.60 28.12
C ASP A 305 17.79 -31.86 27.33
N GLU A 306 18.26 -31.71 26.08
CA GLU A 306 19.21 -32.67 25.50
C GLU A 306 20.06 -32.09 24.35
N ALA A 307 21.27 -31.68 24.71
CA ALA A 307 22.51 -31.92 23.96
C ALA A 307 22.63 -31.37 22.50
N ASP A 308 22.82 -30.05 22.41
CA ASP A 308 24.14 -29.45 22.12
C ASP A 308 25.27 -30.38 21.60
N VAL A 309 25.08 -31.00 20.42
CA VAL A 309 26.10 -31.84 19.75
C VAL A 309 26.30 -31.48 18.26
N ALA A 310 25.39 -30.71 17.67
CA ALA A 310 25.44 -30.33 16.24
C ALA A 310 26.41 -29.16 15.92
N SER A 311 26.92 -28.47 16.94
CA SER A 311 27.59 -27.16 16.86
C SER A 311 29.10 -27.20 16.60
N HIS A 312 29.73 -28.38 16.51
CA HIS A 312 31.20 -28.52 16.46
C HIS A 312 31.78 -29.29 15.26
N SER A 313 30.97 -29.60 14.23
CA SER A 313 31.44 -30.33 13.03
C SER A 313 31.52 -29.49 11.74
N ALA A 314 31.19 -28.19 11.77
CA ALA A 314 31.13 -27.33 10.59
C ALA A 314 32.34 -26.36 10.42
N GLN A 315 33.10 -26.08 11.50
CA GLN A 315 34.14 -25.04 11.51
C GLN A 315 35.55 -25.51 11.10
N GLN A 316 35.72 -26.73 10.59
CA GLN A 316 37.05 -27.31 10.27
C GLN A 316 37.30 -27.67 8.79
N THR A 317 36.36 -27.46 7.87
CA THR A 317 36.51 -27.87 6.45
C THR A 317 36.68 -26.73 5.44
N TRP A 318 36.43 -25.47 5.80
CA TRP A 318 36.61 -24.32 4.89
C TRP A 318 37.93 -23.56 5.07
N ALA A 319 38.71 -23.88 6.11
CA ALA A 319 40.01 -23.25 6.39
C ALA A 319 41.21 -23.86 5.61
N GLN A 320 40.99 -24.84 4.73
CA GLN A 320 42.06 -25.57 4.01
C GLN A 320 42.07 -25.40 2.49
N VAL A 321 41.19 -24.57 1.92
CA VAL A 321 41.11 -24.38 0.44
C VAL A 321 41.79 -23.09 -0.04
N TRP A 322 42.07 -22.13 0.86
CA TRP A 322 42.59 -20.79 0.48
C TRP A 322 44.07 -20.54 0.87
N ALA A 323 44.90 -21.60 0.91
CA ALA A 323 46.23 -21.56 1.52
C ALA A 323 47.44 -21.75 0.57
N GLU A 324 47.24 -22.00 -0.74
CA GLU A 324 48.35 -22.40 -1.65
C GLU A 324 48.65 -21.46 -2.84
N GLU A 325 47.90 -20.38 -3.10
CA GLU A 325 48.22 -19.39 -4.16
C GLU A 325 48.88 -18.10 -3.66
N ALA A 326 49.50 -18.11 -2.46
CA ALA A 326 50.10 -16.94 -1.81
C ALA A 326 51.65 -17.02 -1.67
N ALA A 327 52.36 -17.62 -2.63
CA ALA A 327 53.79 -17.93 -2.48
C ALA A 327 54.67 -17.84 -3.75
N VAL A 328 54.71 -16.69 -4.44
CA VAL A 328 55.82 -16.34 -5.35
C VAL A 328 56.34 -14.93 -5.07
N PRO A 329 57.54 -14.78 -4.46
CA PRO A 329 58.11 -13.47 -4.16
C PRO A 329 58.85 -12.88 -5.37
N TRP A 330 58.46 -11.70 -5.83
CA TRP A 330 59.31 -10.86 -6.68
C TRP A 330 59.93 -9.72 -5.85
N ALA A 331 61.24 -9.59 -5.88
CA ALA A 331 61.97 -8.59 -5.12
C ALA A 331 61.99 -7.24 -5.84
N VAL A 332 61.86 -6.15 -5.08
CA VAL A 332 61.90 -4.77 -5.60
C VAL A 332 63.32 -4.42 -6.08
N PRO A 333 63.53 -4.05 -7.36
CA PRO A 333 64.76 -3.43 -7.80
C PRO A 333 64.71 -1.93 -7.44
N SER A 334 65.52 -1.50 -6.47
CA SER A 334 65.56 -0.11 -6.00
C SER A 334 66.26 0.84 -6.98
N THR A 335 65.62 1.10 -8.12
CA THR A 335 66.01 2.14 -9.08
C THR A 335 64.82 3.03 -9.37
N LEU A 336 64.96 4.34 -9.11
CA LEU A 336 64.03 5.38 -9.55
C LEU A 336 64.03 5.44 -11.09
N VAL A 337 63.13 4.69 -11.70
CA VAL A 337 62.64 5.00 -13.04
C VAL A 337 61.53 6.02 -12.85
N GLU A 338 61.72 7.23 -13.37
CA GLU A 338 60.65 8.23 -13.40
C GLU A 338 59.43 7.62 -14.10
N ALA A 339 58.26 7.71 -13.48
CA ALA A 339 57.03 7.27 -14.13
C ALA A 339 56.90 8.03 -15.46
N PRO A 340 56.57 7.35 -16.59
CA PRO A 340 56.37 8.05 -17.85
C PRO A 340 55.29 9.11 -17.64
N PRO A 341 55.50 10.36 -18.11
CA PRO A 341 54.63 11.47 -17.76
C PRO A 341 53.18 11.12 -18.06
N ALA A 342 52.33 11.21 -17.05
CA ALA A 342 50.92 10.89 -17.16
C ALA A 342 50.34 11.64 -18.36
N LYS A 343 49.64 10.92 -19.24
CA LYS A 343 48.96 11.53 -20.39
C LYS A 343 48.05 12.61 -19.84
N SER A 344 48.27 13.85 -20.26
CA SER A 344 47.60 15.03 -19.72
C SER A 344 46.08 14.83 -19.70
N PRO A 345 45.39 14.97 -18.55
CA PRO A 345 43.93 14.89 -18.50
C PRO A 345 43.35 16.05 -19.30
N SER A 346 42.85 15.76 -20.50
CA SER A 346 42.54 16.76 -21.54
C SER A 346 41.13 17.39 -21.40
N SER A 347 40.43 17.15 -20.31
CA SER A 347 39.12 17.74 -20.00
C SER A 347 38.88 17.78 -18.50
N GLU A 348 38.24 18.85 -18.01
CA GLU A 348 37.83 19.00 -16.61
C GLU A 348 36.87 17.88 -16.17
N TRP A 349 36.06 17.37 -17.11
CA TRP A 349 35.20 16.20 -16.94
C TRP A 349 35.95 14.96 -16.41
N ALA A 350 37.18 14.71 -16.86
CA ALA A 350 37.95 13.55 -16.40
C ALA A 350 38.36 13.68 -14.93
N ILE A 351 38.63 14.90 -14.45
CA ILE A 351 39.00 15.18 -13.06
C ILE A 351 37.76 15.05 -12.16
N ALA A 352 36.60 15.55 -12.62
CA ALA A 352 35.33 15.38 -11.92
C ALA A 352 34.95 13.89 -11.76
N LEU A 353 35.10 13.08 -12.82
CA LEU A 353 34.91 11.63 -12.75
C LEU A 353 35.89 10.95 -11.78
N GLU A 354 37.18 11.25 -11.82
CA GLU A 354 38.18 10.66 -10.90
C GLU A 354 37.85 10.97 -9.43
N LEU A 355 37.39 12.19 -9.14
CA LEU A 355 36.96 12.61 -7.80
C LEU A 355 35.67 11.91 -7.36
N ARG A 356 34.68 11.76 -8.25
CA ARG A 356 33.47 10.96 -7.97
C ARG A 356 33.82 9.51 -7.69
N ASP A 357 34.69 8.90 -8.49
CA ASP A 357 35.04 7.48 -8.36
C ASP A 357 35.80 7.23 -7.04
N ARG A 358 36.59 8.21 -6.55
CA ARG A 358 37.14 8.19 -5.18
C ARG A 358 36.05 8.26 -4.10
N VAL A 359 35.04 9.12 -4.26
CA VAL A 359 33.90 9.19 -3.33
C VAL A 359 33.12 7.89 -3.33
N GLN A 360 32.88 7.27 -4.50
CA GLN A 360 32.23 5.95 -4.62
C GLN A 360 33.06 4.81 -4.01
N ALA A 361 34.40 4.93 -4.02
CA ALA A 361 35.31 4.02 -3.31
C ALA A 361 35.35 4.24 -1.78
N GLY A 362 34.52 5.14 -1.23
CA GLY A 362 34.36 5.36 0.21
C GLY A 362 35.16 6.53 0.81
N ASP A 363 35.88 7.31 0.00
CA ASP A 363 36.51 8.56 0.48
C ASP A 363 35.45 9.67 0.57
N HIS A 364 34.66 9.60 1.63
CA HIS A 364 33.68 10.62 2.01
C HIS A 364 34.30 11.70 2.92
N SER A 365 35.61 11.97 2.87
CA SER A 365 36.17 13.06 3.67
C SER A 365 35.64 14.43 3.18
N GLU A 366 35.39 15.38 4.09
CA GLU A 366 34.82 16.69 3.74
C GLU A 366 35.64 17.40 2.65
N ALA A 367 36.97 17.35 2.74
CA ALA A 367 37.86 17.89 1.72
C ALA A 367 37.72 17.19 0.34
N THR A 368 37.50 15.87 0.29
CA THR A 368 37.27 15.16 -0.97
C THR A 368 35.89 15.49 -1.55
N LEU A 369 34.85 15.61 -0.71
CA LEU A 369 33.52 16.05 -1.15
C LEU A 369 33.53 17.49 -1.65
N GLU A 370 34.15 18.43 -0.94
CA GLU A 370 34.32 19.82 -1.39
C GLU A 370 35.08 19.91 -2.72
N THR A 371 36.18 19.15 -2.86
CA THR A 371 36.97 19.13 -4.11
C THR A 371 36.17 18.53 -5.27
N ALA A 372 35.37 17.47 -5.02
CA ALA A 372 34.50 16.87 -6.02
C ALA A 372 33.37 17.84 -6.43
N ILE A 373 32.70 18.48 -5.47
CA ILE A 373 31.64 19.47 -5.73
C ILE A 373 32.20 20.61 -6.59
N GLN A 374 33.31 21.23 -6.18
CA GLN A 374 33.97 22.30 -6.94
C GLN A 374 34.35 21.87 -8.37
N ALA A 375 34.81 20.64 -8.55
CA ALA A 375 35.11 20.09 -9.87
C ALA A 375 33.83 19.97 -10.73
N TYR A 376 32.72 19.49 -10.18
CA TYR A 376 31.44 19.40 -10.91
C TYR A 376 30.79 20.78 -11.16
N GLU A 377 30.83 21.71 -10.20
CA GLU A 377 30.40 23.10 -10.37
C GLU A 377 31.18 23.80 -11.50
N SER A 378 32.49 23.55 -11.61
CA SER A 378 33.34 24.18 -12.64
C SER A 378 32.92 23.85 -14.08
N LEU A 379 32.24 22.72 -14.29
CA LEU A 379 31.68 22.30 -15.58
C LEU A 379 30.42 23.11 -15.97
N GLN A 380 29.88 23.90 -15.05
CA GLN A 380 28.64 24.67 -15.17
C GLN A 380 27.45 23.86 -15.73
N PRO A 381 27.17 22.66 -15.19
CA PRO A 381 26.25 21.70 -15.80
C PRO A 381 24.82 22.22 -15.87
N GLU A 382 24.42 23.10 -14.95
CA GLU A 382 23.15 23.84 -15.00
C GLU A 382 22.92 24.56 -16.33
N HIS A 383 23.98 25.20 -16.86
CA HIS A 383 23.98 26.05 -18.04
C HIS A 383 24.43 25.30 -19.31
N SER A 384 24.92 24.07 -19.15
CA SER A 384 25.40 23.23 -20.25
C SER A 384 24.25 22.66 -21.08
N ASN A 385 24.50 22.52 -22.39
CA ASN A 385 23.68 21.77 -23.34
C ASN A 385 24.41 20.51 -23.88
N THR A 386 25.43 20.03 -23.17
CA THR A 386 26.15 18.79 -23.56
C THR A 386 25.34 17.53 -23.20
N PRO A 387 25.55 16.39 -23.90
CA PRO A 387 24.91 15.12 -23.53
C PRO A 387 25.15 14.68 -22.07
N GLN A 388 26.30 15.06 -21.50
CA GLN A 388 26.70 14.77 -20.12
C GLN A 388 25.92 15.58 -19.06
N ARG A 389 25.12 16.58 -19.44
CA ARG A 389 24.43 17.52 -18.53
C ARG A 389 23.67 16.80 -17.41
N THR A 390 22.86 15.80 -17.77
CA THR A 390 22.02 15.05 -16.83
C THR A 390 22.85 14.20 -15.86
N GLU A 391 23.92 13.57 -16.33
CA GLU A 391 24.84 12.79 -15.47
C GLU A 391 25.59 13.71 -14.51
N ALA A 392 26.05 14.87 -14.99
CA ALA A 392 26.72 15.88 -14.18
C ALA A 392 25.83 16.44 -13.06
N LEU A 393 24.55 16.73 -13.36
CA LEU A 393 23.58 17.22 -12.37
C LEU A 393 23.16 16.12 -11.38
N ASN A 394 23.04 14.86 -11.82
CA ASN A 394 22.82 13.72 -10.93
C ASN A 394 23.98 13.56 -9.94
N ASP A 395 25.22 13.49 -10.44
CA ASP A 395 26.39 13.20 -9.62
C ASP A 395 26.68 14.36 -8.66
N LEU A 396 26.49 15.61 -9.09
CA LEU A 396 26.55 16.79 -8.21
C LEU A 396 25.44 16.77 -7.14
N GLY A 397 24.21 16.41 -7.52
CA GLY A 397 23.10 16.22 -6.56
C GLY A 397 23.40 15.16 -5.50
N SER A 398 24.04 14.06 -5.89
CA SER A 398 24.50 13.00 -4.97
C SER A 398 25.62 13.45 -4.06
N LEU A 399 26.57 14.25 -4.55
CA LEU A 399 27.64 14.85 -3.74
C LEU A 399 27.07 15.81 -2.68
N TYR A 400 26.11 16.66 -3.03
CA TYR A 400 25.42 17.53 -2.06
C TYR A 400 24.62 16.74 -1.01
N TRP A 401 23.99 15.63 -1.39
CA TRP A 401 23.32 14.74 -0.44
C TRP A 401 24.31 14.09 0.55
N LEU A 402 25.47 13.62 0.09
CA LEU A 402 26.53 13.10 0.96
C LEU A 402 27.08 14.17 1.89
N TRP A 403 27.36 15.37 1.36
CA TRP A 403 27.88 16.49 2.13
C TRP A 403 26.86 17.03 3.14
N ALA A 404 25.55 16.87 2.89
CA ALA A 404 24.52 17.16 3.88
C ALA A 404 24.67 16.28 5.13
N GLN A 405 25.02 14.99 5.00
CA GLN A 405 25.17 14.08 6.15
C GLN A 405 26.33 14.46 7.10
N GLN A 406 27.16 15.43 6.73
CA GLN A 406 28.28 15.96 7.52
C GLN A 406 27.98 17.34 8.12
N ALA A 407 26.79 17.88 7.89
CA ALA A 407 26.40 19.19 8.39
C ALA A 407 26.31 19.20 9.93
N THR A 408 27.06 20.09 10.56
CA THR A 408 27.07 20.29 12.01
C THR A 408 25.87 21.08 12.55
N THR A 409 25.01 21.60 11.66
CA THR A 409 23.77 22.29 12.02
C THR A 409 22.61 21.82 11.13
N GLY A 410 21.40 21.81 11.70
CA GLY A 410 20.18 21.46 10.94
C GLY A 410 19.84 22.45 9.82
N GLU A 411 20.30 23.69 9.91
CA GLU A 411 20.16 24.68 8.83
C GLU A 411 21.06 24.33 7.64
N THR A 412 22.34 24.05 7.88
CA THR A 412 23.28 23.62 6.83
C THR A 412 22.86 22.26 6.23
N TYR A 413 22.32 21.35 7.04
CA TYR A 413 21.74 20.08 6.58
C TYR A 413 20.60 20.32 5.59
N PHE A 414 19.61 21.11 5.98
CA PHE A 414 18.45 21.45 5.16
C PHE A 414 18.83 22.20 3.87
N GLN A 415 19.79 23.13 3.93
CA GLN A 415 20.31 23.85 2.76
C GLN A 415 20.98 22.90 1.75
N ARG A 416 21.90 22.04 2.21
CA ARG A 416 22.59 21.06 1.34
C ARG A 416 21.61 20.05 0.72
N LEU A 417 20.61 19.57 1.47
CA LEU A 417 19.55 18.71 0.93
C LEU A 417 18.61 19.42 -0.05
N THR A 418 18.26 20.69 0.20
CA THR A 418 17.38 21.45 -0.71
C THR A 418 18.06 21.62 -2.07
N HIS A 419 19.34 21.98 -2.08
CA HIS A 419 20.11 22.12 -3.31
C HIS A 419 20.35 20.78 -4.03
N SER A 420 20.52 19.68 -3.29
CA SER A 420 20.51 18.32 -3.86
C SER A 420 19.22 18.04 -4.65
N CYS A 421 18.05 18.39 -4.12
CA CYS A 421 16.79 18.30 -4.86
C CYS A 421 16.74 19.21 -6.09
N GLU A 422 17.16 20.48 -5.99
CA GLU A 422 17.19 21.42 -7.12
C GLU A 422 18.00 20.86 -8.30
N LEU A 423 19.18 20.30 -8.02
CA LEU A 423 20.05 19.68 -9.03
C LEU A 423 19.40 18.48 -9.71
N TYR A 424 18.73 17.59 -8.95
CA TYR A 424 17.98 16.47 -9.53
C TYR A 424 16.73 16.92 -10.30
N GLU A 425 15.98 17.91 -9.81
CA GLU A 425 14.84 18.52 -10.51
C GLU A 425 15.30 19.11 -11.86
N MET A 426 16.46 19.77 -11.89
CA MET A 426 17.08 20.30 -13.11
C MET A 426 17.58 19.20 -14.06
N ALA A 427 18.11 18.09 -13.54
CA ALA A 427 18.63 16.96 -14.33
C ALA A 427 17.57 16.28 -15.20
N LEU A 428 16.30 16.28 -14.74
CA LEU A 428 15.14 15.74 -15.48
C LEU A 428 14.89 16.46 -16.81
N THR A 429 15.38 17.69 -16.99
CA THR A 429 15.20 18.44 -18.23
C THR A 429 16.42 18.31 -19.15
N PRO A 430 16.24 18.02 -20.46
CA PRO A 430 15.02 17.76 -21.23
C PRO A 430 14.81 16.26 -21.54
N ILE A 431 14.90 15.37 -20.55
CA ILE A 431 14.90 13.91 -20.79
C ILE A 431 13.55 13.46 -21.37
N SER A 432 13.57 12.72 -22.48
CA SER A 432 12.36 12.05 -23.00
C SER A 432 12.14 10.71 -22.27
N PRO A 433 10.92 10.42 -21.77
CA PRO A 433 10.57 9.15 -21.13
C PRO A 433 10.98 7.90 -21.92
N HIS A 434 10.93 7.98 -23.25
CA HIS A 434 11.19 6.84 -24.14
C HIS A 434 12.68 6.60 -24.43
N THR A 435 13.58 7.53 -24.08
CA THR A 435 15.00 7.44 -24.47
C THR A 435 15.96 7.10 -23.34
N ALA A 436 15.56 7.29 -22.07
CA ALA A 436 16.44 7.05 -20.92
C ALA A 436 15.70 6.61 -19.63
N PRO A 437 14.88 5.53 -19.65
CA PRO A 437 14.10 5.10 -18.49
C PRO A 437 14.96 4.83 -17.24
N GLY A 438 16.10 4.15 -17.37
CA GLY A 438 17.04 3.90 -16.25
C GLY A 438 17.79 5.14 -15.71
N VAL A 439 17.66 6.30 -16.36
CA VAL A 439 18.11 7.59 -15.81
C VAL A 439 16.97 8.27 -15.05
N LEU A 440 15.75 8.21 -15.59
CA LEU A 440 14.54 8.71 -14.94
C LEU A 440 14.19 7.94 -13.67
N ASN A 441 14.34 6.61 -13.67
CA ASN A 441 14.27 5.79 -12.45
C ASN A 441 15.19 6.38 -11.37
N ARG A 442 16.51 6.37 -11.57
CA ARG A 442 17.51 6.82 -10.58
C ARG A 442 17.27 8.26 -10.10
N LEU A 443 16.97 9.21 -11.00
CA LEU A 443 16.66 10.59 -10.62
C LEU A 443 15.42 10.69 -9.73
N HIS A 444 14.38 9.92 -10.04
CA HIS A 444 13.16 9.89 -9.23
C HIS A 444 13.32 9.12 -7.91
N SER A 445 14.12 8.03 -7.87
CA SER A 445 14.51 7.33 -6.65
C SER A 445 15.27 8.27 -5.71
N ASN A 446 16.27 8.99 -6.24
CA ASN A 446 17.07 9.97 -5.51
C ASN A 446 16.22 11.12 -4.96
N LEU A 447 15.37 11.74 -5.79
CA LEU A 447 14.42 12.78 -5.36
C LEU A 447 13.51 12.29 -4.23
N GLY A 448 12.96 11.08 -4.33
CA GLY A 448 12.11 10.51 -3.30
C GLY A 448 12.81 10.39 -1.95
N SER A 449 14.06 9.90 -1.95
CA SER A 449 14.88 9.77 -0.74
C SER A 449 15.23 11.12 -0.13
N VAL A 450 15.63 12.12 -0.93
CA VAL A 450 15.97 13.46 -0.40
C VAL A 450 14.73 14.19 0.11
N TYR A 451 13.58 14.10 -0.56
CA TYR A 451 12.33 14.63 -0.04
C TYR A 451 11.90 13.96 1.28
N SER A 452 12.09 12.65 1.41
CA SER A 452 11.81 11.93 2.67
C SER A 452 12.67 12.43 3.83
N LEU A 453 13.93 12.81 3.57
CA LEU A 453 14.80 13.43 4.57
C LEU A 453 14.40 14.87 4.89
N LEU A 454 14.13 15.71 3.88
CA LEU A 454 13.68 17.10 4.06
C LEU A 454 12.41 17.19 4.94
N ALA A 455 11.50 16.23 4.80
CA ALA A 455 10.28 16.14 5.60
C ALA A 455 10.52 16.05 7.11
N VAL A 456 11.64 15.47 7.56
CA VAL A 456 12.00 15.37 8.98
C VAL A 456 12.31 16.75 9.58
N HIS A 457 12.76 17.70 8.76
CA HIS A 457 13.19 19.02 9.19
C HIS A 457 12.11 20.10 9.01
N GLN A 458 11.31 20.03 7.94
CA GLN A 458 10.30 21.05 7.66
C GLN A 458 9.14 20.49 6.83
N GLN A 459 7.96 21.11 6.94
CA GLN A 459 6.79 20.90 6.07
C GLN A 459 6.51 19.42 5.73
N PRO A 460 6.43 18.51 6.73
CA PRO A 460 6.49 17.06 6.54
C PRO A 460 5.48 16.52 5.52
N ALA A 461 4.20 16.89 5.63
CA ALA A 461 3.16 16.44 4.71
C ALA A 461 3.41 16.86 3.25
N GLN A 462 4.02 18.03 3.02
CA GLN A 462 4.33 18.52 1.66
C GLN A 462 5.49 17.72 1.06
N TYR A 463 6.59 17.57 1.81
CA TYR A 463 7.77 16.87 1.32
C TYR A 463 7.56 15.36 1.20
N LEU A 464 6.83 14.70 2.12
CA LEU A 464 6.45 13.30 1.93
C LEU A 464 5.49 13.12 0.74
N GLY A 465 4.60 14.08 0.49
CA GLY A 465 3.77 14.11 -0.73
C GLY A 465 4.60 14.26 -2.01
N LYS A 466 5.69 15.05 -1.99
CA LYS A 466 6.69 15.05 -3.07
C LYS A 466 7.42 13.69 -3.17
N ALA A 467 7.82 13.09 -2.04
CA ALA A 467 8.53 11.81 -2.00
C ALA A 467 7.72 10.66 -2.60
N VAL A 468 6.45 10.52 -2.20
CA VAL A 468 5.49 9.56 -2.74
C VAL A 468 5.37 9.69 -4.27
N ARG A 469 5.19 10.92 -4.79
CA ARG A 469 5.13 11.15 -6.24
C ARG A 469 6.44 10.79 -6.95
N ALA A 470 7.59 11.04 -6.32
CA ALA A 470 8.88 10.68 -6.88
C ALA A 470 9.08 9.15 -6.92
N PHE A 471 8.81 8.41 -5.83
CA PHE A 471 8.90 6.95 -5.85
C PHE A 471 7.91 6.30 -6.83
N HIS A 472 6.67 6.80 -6.94
CA HIS A 472 5.72 6.37 -7.98
C HIS A 472 6.26 6.62 -9.41
N ARG A 473 6.92 7.76 -9.65
CA ARG A 473 7.58 8.04 -10.93
C ARG A 473 8.80 7.15 -11.18
N ALA A 474 9.53 6.75 -10.14
CA ALA A 474 10.66 5.83 -10.28
C ALA A 474 10.20 4.39 -10.62
N LEU A 475 9.08 3.94 -10.02
CA LEU A 475 8.44 2.65 -10.29
C LEU A 475 7.95 2.53 -11.74
N GLN A 476 7.47 3.62 -12.36
CA GLN A 476 7.11 3.67 -13.79
C GLN A 476 8.27 3.30 -14.74
N TYR A 477 9.52 3.35 -14.26
CA TYR A 477 10.73 3.03 -15.02
C TYR A 477 11.55 1.88 -14.39
N SER A 478 10.96 1.10 -13.47
CA SER A 478 11.58 -0.07 -12.84
C SER A 478 10.73 -1.32 -13.08
N PRO A 479 10.91 -2.03 -14.21
CA PRO A 479 10.18 -3.27 -14.50
C PRO A 479 10.72 -4.41 -13.62
N VAL A 480 9.86 -5.03 -12.82
CA VAL A 480 10.25 -6.01 -11.79
C VAL A 480 10.99 -7.23 -12.36
N GLU A 481 10.73 -7.60 -13.60
CA GLU A 481 11.40 -8.69 -14.33
C GLU A 481 12.87 -8.37 -14.68
N SER A 482 13.26 -7.10 -14.60
CA SER A 482 14.57 -6.59 -15.02
C SER A 482 15.34 -5.84 -13.93
N MET A 483 14.63 -5.31 -12.93
CA MET A 483 15.19 -4.51 -11.82
C MET A 483 14.51 -4.87 -10.48
N PRO A 484 14.44 -6.15 -10.07
CA PRO A 484 13.66 -6.58 -8.90
C PRO A 484 14.14 -5.95 -7.58
N GLU A 485 15.45 -5.79 -7.40
CA GLU A 485 16.07 -5.20 -6.19
C GLU A 485 15.69 -3.72 -6.04
N GLU A 486 15.76 -2.93 -7.12
CA GLU A 486 15.31 -1.53 -7.16
C GLU A 486 13.80 -1.43 -6.98
N TYR A 487 13.01 -2.34 -7.56
CA TYR A 487 11.55 -2.37 -7.39
C TYR A 487 11.16 -2.62 -5.93
N VAL A 488 11.77 -3.61 -5.27
CA VAL A 488 11.60 -3.89 -3.83
C VAL A 488 12.01 -2.69 -2.99
N THR A 489 13.15 -2.07 -3.30
CA THR A 489 13.66 -0.89 -2.59
C THR A 489 12.70 0.29 -2.71
N LEU A 490 12.20 0.57 -3.91
CA LEU A 490 11.22 1.63 -4.17
C LEU A 490 9.89 1.39 -3.46
N GLN A 491 9.36 0.16 -3.47
CA GLN A 491 8.15 -0.18 -2.72
C GLN A 491 8.36 -0.04 -1.20
N THR A 492 9.56 -0.40 -0.70
CA THR A 492 9.94 -0.21 0.71
C THR A 492 9.97 1.28 1.09
N HIS A 493 10.58 2.13 0.25
CA HIS A 493 10.63 3.57 0.48
C HIS A 493 9.25 4.24 0.35
N LEU A 494 8.45 3.83 -0.63
CA LEU A 494 7.06 4.28 -0.81
C LEU A 494 6.20 3.93 0.41
N GLY A 495 6.32 2.70 0.93
CA GLY A 495 5.64 2.27 2.16
C GLY A 495 6.07 3.08 3.39
N THR A 496 7.36 3.42 3.47
CA THR A 496 7.92 4.26 4.55
C THR A 496 7.41 5.70 4.46
N ALA A 497 7.35 6.27 3.26
CA ALA A 497 6.83 7.62 3.02
C ALA A 497 5.32 7.71 3.34
N TYR A 498 4.53 6.68 3.00
CA TYR A 498 3.13 6.61 3.38
C TYR A 498 2.90 6.42 4.88
N TRP A 499 3.70 5.59 5.56
CA TRP A 499 3.61 5.48 7.02
C TRP A 499 3.91 6.82 7.70
N SER A 500 4.97 7.51 7.27
CA SER A 500 5.31 8.86 7.75
C SER A 500 4.21 9.89 7.46
N LEU A 501 3.51 9.79 6.31
CA LEU A 501 2.36 10.65 5.98
C LEU A 501 1.16 10.41 6.89
N ALA A 502 0.91 9.16 7.29
CA ALA A 502 -0.18 8.84 8.20
C ALA A 502 -0.06 9.61 9.53
N GLN A 503 1.17 9.75 10.04
CA GLN A 503 1.48 10.52 11.24
C GLN A 503 1.21 12.04 11.11
N GLN A 504 0.87 12.53 9.91
CA GLN A 504 0.57 13.94 9.62
C GLN A 504 -0.90 14.16 9.20
N THR A 505 -1.43 13.29 8.34
CA THR A 505 -2.73 13.47 7.66
C THR A 505 -3.33 12.13 7.24
N GLN A 506 -4.67 12.05 7.14
CA GLN A 506 -5.40 10.92 6.54
C GLN A 506 -4.93 9.52 7.05
N GLU A 507 -4.68 9.41 8.36
CA GLU A 507 -3.91 8.34 9.01
C GLU A 507 -4.22 6.93 8.46
N ALA A 508 -5.45 6.44 8.62
CA ALA A 508 -5.86 5.11 8.13
C ALA A 508 -5.67 4.92 6.61
N THR A 509 -5.97 5.94 5.78
CA THR A 509 -5.82 5.88 4.32
C THR A 509 -4.36 5.68 3.91
N HIS A 510 -3.44 6.39 4.55
CA HIS A 510 -2.02 6.27 4.26
C HIS A 510 -1.41 5.02 4.89
N LEU A 511 -1.89 4.55 6.05
CA LEU A 511 -1.50 3.24 6.60
C LEU A 511 -1.89 2.07 5.70
N HIS A 512 -3.08 2.09 5.07
CA HIS A 512 -3.42 1.11 4.04
C HIS A 512 -2.44 1.13 2.85
N ARG A 513 -1.92 2.30 2.46
CA ARG A 513 -0.91 2.41 1.38
C ARG A 513 0.46 1.91 1.82
N ALA A 514 0.85 2.18 3.06
CA ALA A 514 2.07 1.64 3.66
C ALA A 514 2.04 0.10 3.67
N ILE A 515 0.94 -0.49 4.18
CA ILE A 515 0.71 -1.93 4.20
C ILE A 515 0.78 -2.51 2.78
N ALA A 516 0.08 -1.92 1.81
CA ALA A 516 0.08 -2.40 0.43
C ALA A 516 1.47 -2.37 -0.22
N ALA A 517 2.22 -1.28 -0.05
CA ALA A 517 3.57 -1.15 -0.61
C ALA A 517 4.57 -2.13 0.04
N TYR A 518 4.51 -2.34 1.36
CA TYR A 518 5.31 -3.36 2.02
C TYR A 518 4.92 -4.79 1.62
N GLN A 519 3.63 -5.06 1.39
CA GLN A 519 3.16 -6.36 0.88
C GLN A 519 3.60 -6.60 -0.57
N GLU A 520 3.65 -5.57 -1.40
CA GLU A 520 4.18 -5.65 -2.77
C GLU A 520 5.69 -5.91 -2.77
N ALA A 521 6.46 -5.17 -1.94
CA ALA A 521 7.88 -5.44 -1.74
C ALA A 521 8.13 -6.89 -1.26
N LEU A 522 7.28 -7.42 -0.36
CA LEU A 522 7.38 -8.78 0.16
C LEU A 522 6.95 -9.89 -0.81
N GLN A 523 6.24 -9.58 -1.91
CA GLN A 523 5.96 -10.58 -2.96
C GLN A 523 7.22 -10.91 -3.77
N HIS A 524 8.06 -9.90 -4.04
CA HIS A 524 9.28 -10.05 -4.85
C HIS A 524 10.55 -10.24 -4.00
N SER A 525 10.49 -9.95 -2.69
CA SER A 525 11.56 -10.26 -1.74
C SER A 525 11.57 -11.74 -1.34
N GLN A 526 12.76 -12.29 -1.13
CA GLN A 526 12.95 -13.62 -0.54
C GLN A 526 13.87 -13.54 0.69
N PRO A 527 13.72 -14.41 1.71
CA PRO A 527 14.57 -14.38 2.91
C PRO A 527 16.04 -14.77 2.67
N GLN A 528 16.38 -15.17 1.44
CA GLN A 528 17.73 -15.35 0.92
C GLN A 528 17.73 -14.79 -0.52
N PRO A 529 18.77 -14.06 -0.97
CA PRO A 529 20.06 -13.88 -0.30
C PRO A 529 20.09 -12.85 0.85
N GLU A 530 19.06 -12.01 1.01
CA GLU A 530 19.07 -10.86 1.94
C GLU A 530 18.09 -11.00 3.12
N PRO A 531 18.42 -11.79 4.16
CA PRO A 531 17.53 -12.01 5.31
C PRO A 531 17.25 -10.72 6.10
N GLN A 532 18.19 -9.76 6.14
CA GLN A 532 18.01 -8.52 6.90
C GLN A 532 17.04 -7.55 6.23
N LEU A 533 17.06 -7.42 4.89
CA LEU A 533 16.10 -6.62 4.14
C LEU A 533 14.68 -7.20 4.29
N TYR A 534 14.55 -8.53 4.17
CA TYR A 534 13.29 -9.24 4.40
C TYR A 534 12.76 -9.03 5.83
N ALA A 535 13.63 -9.08 6.85
CA ALA A 535 13.26 -8.82 8.24
C ALA A 535 12.85 -7.36 8.49
N GLN A 536 13.53 -6.40 7.85
CA GLN A 536 13.17 -4.99 7.92
C GLN A 536 11.78 -4.74 7.31
N LEU A 537 11.49 -5.31 6.14
CA LEU A 537 10.18 -5.26 5.51
C LEU A 537 9.07 -5.85 6.39
N GLN A 538 9.29 -7.03 6.97
CA GLN A 538 8.34 -7.67 7.88
C GLN A 538 8.10 -6.83 9.15
N ASN A 539 9.14 -6.25 9.76
CA ASN A 539 8.99 -5.32 10.88
C ASN A 539 8.20 -4.06 10.48
N ASN A 540 8.48 -3.47 9.32
CA ASN A 540 7.84 -2.23 8.88
C ASN A 540 6.36 -2.46 8.51
N LEU A 541 6.02 -3.61 7.92
CA LEU A 541 4.65 -4.09 7.75
C LEU A 541 3.96 -4.23 9.13
N GLY A 542 4.64 -4.82 10.11
CA GLY A 542 4.14 -4.92 11.48
C GLY A 542 3.83 -3.56 12.12
N ILE A 543 4.70 -2.57 11.95
CA ILE A 543 4.49 -1.19 12.44
C ILE A 543 3.26 -0.56 11.79
N ALA A 544 3.08 -0.71 10.48
CA ALA A 544 1.93 -0.14 9.77
C ALA A 544 0.60 -0.84 10.15
N LEU A 545 0.61 -2.16 10.32
CA LEU A 545 -0.54 -2.94 10.81
C LEU A 545 -0.94 -2.57 12.24
N TRP A 546 0.04 -2.48 13.15
CA TRP A 546 -0.17 -2.01 14.53
C TRP A 546 -0.73 -0.58 14.58
N SER A 547 -0.19 0.31 13.74
CA SER A 547 -0.70 1.68 13.63
C SER A 547 -2.17 1.70 13.17
N LEU A 548 -2.54 0.86 12.19
CA LEU A 548 -3.90 0.81 11.63
C LEU A 548 -4.91 0.17 12.60
N ALA A 549 -4.47 -0.76 13.45
CA ALA A 549 -5.31 -1.39 14.48
C ALA A 549 -6.03 -0.39 15.39
N ARG A 550 -5.43 0.80 15.59
CA ARG A 550 -6.00 1.91 16.37
C ARG A 550 -7.22 2.57 15.72
N HIS A 551 -7.48 2.31 14.43
CA HIS A 551 -8.56 2.91 13.64
C HIS A 551 -9.63 1.89 13.26
N GLU A 552 -9.23 0.65 12.95
CA GLU A 552 -10.15 -0.42 12.57
C GLU A 552 -9.66 -1.81 12.97
N ARG A 553 -10.60 -2.75 13.14
CA ARG A 553 -10.36 -4.20 13.28
C ARG A 553 -9.19 -4.57 14.23
N PRO A 554 -9.10 -3.99 15.45
CA PRO A 554 -7.87 -3.98 16.25
C PRO A 554 -7.25 -5.37 16.44
N VAL A 555 -8.00 -6.34 16.98
CA VAL A 555 -7.53 -7.71 17.22
C VAL A 555 -6.91 -8.34 15.97
N PHE A 556 -7.62 -8.31 14.84
CA PHE A 556 -7.19 -8.90 13.57
C PHE A 556 -5.94 -8.23 12.97
N LEU A 557 -5.75 -6.92 13.18
CA LEU A 557 -4.56 -6.22 12.71
C LEU A 557 -3.37 -6.37 13.68
N LEU A 558 -3.62 -6.45 14.99
CA LEU A 558 -2.61 -6.75 16.01
C LEU A 558 -2.07 -8.17 15.87
N GLU A 559 -2.93 -9.17 15.60
CA GLU A 559 -2.51 -10.55 15.33
C GLU A 559 -1.60 -10.64 14.09
N GLN A 560 -1.91 -9.90 13.02
CA GLN A 560 -1.04 -9.82 11.84
C GLN A 560 0.26 -9.07 12.13
N ALA A 561 0.23 -7.98 12.91
CA ALA A 561 1.44 -7.27 13.32
C ALA A 561 2.37 -8.18 14.14
N ILE A 562 1.81 -8.93 15.11
CA ILE A 562 2.50 -9.96 15.89
C ILE A 562 3.11 -11.04 14.98
N GLY A 563 2.39 -11.47 13.94
CA GLY A 563 2.89 -12.41 12.92
C GLY A 563 4.07 -11.84 12.11
N ALA A 564 3.97 -10.59 11.67
CA ALA A 564 5.04 -9.89 10.93
C ALA A 564 6.30 -9.71 11.80
N TYR A 565 6.15 -9.22 13.04
CA TYR A 565 7.26 -9.10 13.99
C TYR A 565 7.92 -10.45 14.31
N ARG A 566 7.14 -11.50 14.53
CA ARG A 566 7.67 -12.87 14.72
C ARG A 566 8.44 -13.37 13.49
N THR A 567 7.97 -13.05 12.29
CA THR A 567 8.67 -13.37 11.04
C THR A 567 10.00 -12.61 10.92
N ALA A 568 10.03 -11.32 11.28
CA ALA A 568 11.27 -10.53 11.31
C ALA A 568 12.28 -11.07 12.34
N LEU A 569 11.82 -11.48 13.53
CA LEU A 569 12.64 -12.05 14.61
C LEU A 569 13.20 -13.46 14.31
N ALA A 570 12.78 -14.11 13.21
CA ALA A 570 13.41 -15.33 12.72
C ALA A 570 14.75 -15.09 12.00
N TYR A 571 15.05 -13.83 11.64
CA TYR A 571 16.24 -13.42 10.88
C TYR A 571 17.06 -12.35 11.62
N ARG A 572 16.37 -11.40 12.26
CA ARG A 572 16.97 -10.53 13.28
C ARG A 572 17.12 -11.30 14.58
N THR A 573 18.31 -11.81 14.85
CA THR A 573 18.69 -12.40 16.14
C THR A 573 19.59 -11.46 16.93
N ARG A 574 19.84 -11.75 18.22
CA ARG A 574 20.74 -10.96 19.07
C ARG A 574 22.19 -10.93 18.55
N GLU A 575 22.57 -11.94 17.80
CA GLU A 575 23.91 -12.14 17.24
C GLU A 575 24.06 -11.51 15.86
N ALA A 576 22.97 -11.50 15.06
CA ALA A 576 22.98 -11.04 13.67
C ALA A 576 22.55 -9.56 13.48
N ASP A 577 21.61 -9.07 14.30
CA ASP A 577 21.16 -7.67 14.34
C ASP A 577 20.62 -7.35 15.75
N PRO A 578 21.48 -7.14 16.76
CA PRO A 578 21.03 -6.89 18.14
C PRO A 578 20.13 -5.66 18.27
N ALA A 579 20.40 -4.59 17.52
CA ALA A 579 19.62 -3.35 17.58
C ALA A 579 18.23 -3.53 16.93
N GLY A 580 18.16 -4.15 15.75
CA GLY A 580 16.89 -4.46 15.09
C GLY A 580 16.10 -5.56 15.79
N PHE A 581 16.74 -6.56 16.41
CA PHE A 581 16.10 -7.49 17.33
C PHE A 581 15.46 -6.73 18.50
N ALA A 582 16.21 -5.84 19.17
CA ALA A 582 15.69 -5.06 20.29
C ALA A 582 14.48 -4.19 19.89
N ALA A 583 14.58 -3.47 18.77
CA ALA A 583 13.48 -2.66 18.24
C ALA A 583 12.25 -3.51 17.89
N THR A 584 12.44 -4.63 17.19
CA THR A 584 11.35 -5.52 16.77
C THR A 584 10.67 -6.20 17.97
N GLN A 585 11.44 -6.57 19.01
CA GLN A 585 10.91 -7.07 20.30
C GLN A 585 10.11 -6.00 21.06
N ASN A 586 10.57 -4.74 21.11
CA ASN A 586 9.82 -3.64 21.73
C ASN A 586 8.48 -3.38 21.01
N ASN A 587 8.49 -3.45 19.69
CA ASN A 587 7.27 -3.30 18.87
C ASN A 587 6.30 -4.48 19.10
N LEU A 588 6.82 -5.71 19.20
CA LEU A 588 6.06 -6.90 19.55
C LEU A 588 5.45 -6.82 20.96
N GLY A 589 6.19 -6.31 21.94
CA GLY A 589 5.69 -6.06 23.30
C GLY A 589 4.50 -5.10 23.31
N THR A 590 4.58 -4.03 22.51
CA THR A 590 3.50 -3.04 22.37
C THR A 590 2.27 -3.65 21.71
N ALA A 591 2.42 -4.44 20.65
CA ALA A 591 1.30 -5.11 20.00
C ALA A 591 0.60 -6.14 20.90
N TYR A 592 1.33 -6.85 21.76
CA TYR A 592 0.73 -7.74 22.77
C TYR A 592 0.03 -6.98 23.92
N TRP A 593 0.59 -5.84 24.34
CA TRP A 593 -0.04 -4.98 25.35
C TRP A 593 -1.41 -4.47 24.87
N ASP A 594 -1.49 -3.99 23.63
CA ASP A 594 -2.73 -3.52 23.03
C ASP A 594 -3.70 -4.69 22.76
N LEU A 595 -3.21 -5.84 22.29
CA LEU A 595 -4.04 -7.04 22.09
C LEU A 595 -4.70 -7.49 23.40
N GLY A 596 -3.93 -7.54 24.50
CA GLY A 596 -4.47 -7.83 25.82
C GLY A 596 -5.46 -6.77 26.31
N SER A 597 -5.30 -5.51 25.91
CA SER A 597 -6.23 -4.42 26.20
C SER A 597 -7.55 -4.50 25.42
N HIS A 598 -7.58 -5.27 24.31
CA HIS A 598 -8.80 -5.60 23.56
C HIS A 598 -9.45 -6.94 23.95
N CYS A 599 -8.80 -7.75 24.79
CA CYS A 599 -9.39 -8.96 25.37
C CYS A 599 -10.38 -8.62 26.50
N GLU A 600 -11.29 -9.56 26.79
CA GLU A 600 -12.20 -9.47 27.95
C GLU A 600 -11.43 -9.31 29.27
N ALA A 601 -11.95 -8.49 30.18
CA ALA A 601 -11.28 -8.13 31.42
C ALA A 601 -11.01 -9.36 32.31
N SER A 602 -9.77 -9.46 32.80
CA SER A 602 -9.24 -10.60 33.57
C SER A 602 -9.24 -11.97 32.87
N SER A 603 -9.63 -12.05 31.60
CA SER A 603 -9.63 -13.31 30.83
C SER A 603 -8.24 -13.93 30.70
N THR A 604 -8.18 -15.25 30.52
CA THR A 604 -6.91 -15.96 30.29
C THR A 604 -6.18 -15.42 29.04
N ALA A 605 -6.93 -14.99 28.02
CA ALA A 605 -6.37 -14.36 26.81
C ALA A 605 -5.69 -13.01 27.12
N GLN A 606 -6.34 -12.13 27.90
CA GLN A 606 -5.74 -10.87 28.37
C GLN A 606 -4.44 -11.12 29.14
N GLN A 607 -4.48 -12.03 30.12
CA GLN A 607 -3.31 -12.36 30.93
C GLN A 607 -2.18 -13.00 30.10
N GLN A 608 -2.50 -13.82 29.09
CA GLN A 608 -1.51 -14.45 28.23
C GLN A 608 -0.86 -13.44 27.28
N ALA A 609 -1.65 -12.54 26.69
CA ALA A 609 -1.13 -11.44 25.88
C ALA A 609 -0.19 -10.56 26.72
N TRP A 610 -0.58 -10.14 27.92
CA TRP A 610 0.28 -9.33 28.79
C TRP A 610 1.54 -10.06 29.29
N ARG A 611 1.50 -11.38 29.52
CA ARG A 611 2.72 -12.18 29.77
C ARG A 611 3.65 -12.21 28.55
N GLN A 612 3.11 -12.27 27.33
CA GLN A 612 3.91 -12.16 26.10
C GLN A 612 4.47 -10.74 25.89
N ALA A 613 3.72 -9.71 26.28
CA ALA A 613 4.19 -8.32 26.24
C ALA A 613 5.40 -8.09 27.15
N ILE A 614 5.32 -8.56 28.40
CA ILE A 614 6.44 -8.52 29.37
C ILE A 614 7.67 -9.22 28.78
N PHE A 615 7.53 -10.47 28.34
CA PHE A 615 8.62 -11.25 27.76
C PHE A 615 9.28 -10.57 26.56
N ALA A 616 8.49 -9.97 25.66
CA ALA A 616 9.02 -9.27 24.50
C ALA A 616 9.76 -7.96 24.89
N TYR A 617 9.22 -7.15 25.79
CA TYR A 617 9.93 -5.95 26.27
C TYR A 617 11.21 -6.29 27.06
N GLU A 618 11.19 -7.32 27.90
CA GLU A 618 12.39 -7.79 28.62
C GLU A 618 13.44 -8.34 27.63
N ALA A 619 13.02 -9.06 26.60
CA ALA A 619 13.91 -9.50 25.53
C ALA A 619 14.55 -8.33 24.77
N ALA A 620 13.80 -7.24 24.56
CA ALA A 620 14.28 -6.00 23.95
C ALA A 620 15.31 -5.27 24.84
N ILE A 621 15.01 -5.09 26.12
CA ILE A 621 15.89 -4.43 27.10
C ILE A 621 17.22 -5.19 27.20
N ALA A 622 17.19 -6.51 27.36
CA ALA A 622 18.40 -7.33 27.47
C ALA A 622 19.25 -7.37 26.17
N ALA A 623 18.68 -7.03 25.01
CA ALA A 623 19.44 -6.85 23.76
C ALA A 623 19.94 -5.40 23.57
N ALA A 624 19.32 -4.44 24.25
CA ALA A 624 19.75 -3.05 24.28
C ALA A 624 20.93 -2.81 25.25
N GLU A 625 21.04 -3.55 26.35
CA GLU A 625 22.15 -3.43 27.32
C GLU A 625 23.59 -3.49 26.72
N PRO A 626 23.94 -4.40 25.80
CA PRO A 626 25.25 -4.40 25.13
C PRO A 626 25.35 -3.39 23.97
N THR A 627 24.25 -2.72 23.61
CA THR A 627 24.15 -1.85 22.44
C THR A 627 24.30 -0.38 22.86
N ALA A 628 25.08 0.41 22.10
CA ALA A 628 25.19 1.84 22.36
C ALA A 628 23.81 2.50 22.22
N GLN A 629 23.36 3.27 23.21
CA GLN A 629 21.99 3.82 23.24
C GLN A 629 21.67 4.72 22.03
N THR A 630 22.68 5.33 21.41
CA THR A 630 22.57 6.11 20.17
C THR A 630 22.32 5.28 18.90
N ALA A 631 22.44 3.95 18.97
CA ALA A 631 22.16 3.03 17.86
C ALA A 631 20.76 2.37 17.97
N LEU A 632 19.98 2.68 19.02
CA LEU A 632 18.62 2.16 19.21
C LEU A 632 17.61 3.08 18.51
N SER A 633 16.68 2.49 17.74
CA SER A 633 15.59 3.22 17.10
C SER A 633 14.38 3.48 18.02
N PHE A 634 14.54 3.28 19.33
CA PHE A 634 13.48 3.43 20.34
C PHE A 634 14.05 3.88 21.68
N ASP A 635 13.20 4.48 22.52
CA ASP A 635 13.58 4.92 23.87
C ASP A 635 13.58 3.72 24.84
N LEU A 636 14.79 3.30 25.26
CA LEU A 636 15.01 2.22 26.22
C LEU A 636 14.32 2.48 27.58
N TRP A 637 14.23 3.73 28.02
CA TRP A 637 13.58 4.10 29.28
C TRP A 637 12.05 4.07 29.13
N ALA A 638 11.53 4.39 27.93
CA ALA A 638 10.14 4.13 27.58
C ALA A 638 9.82 2.63 27.60
N ALA A 639 10.71 1.77 27.08
CA ALA A 639 10.53 0.32 27.15
C ALA A 639 10.47 -0.16 28.61
N HIS A 640 11.40 0.26 29.48
CA HIS A 640 11.34 -0.04 30.92
C HIS A 640 10.01 0.40 31.55
N HIS A 641 9.58 1.64 31.30
CA HIS A 641 8.31 2.17 31.79
C HIS A 641 7.12 1.31 31.33
N SER A 642 7.08 0.92 30.04
CA SER A 642 6.02 0.09 29.49
C SER A 642 5.93 -1.27 30.18
N VAL A 643 7.05 -1.96 30.45
CA VAL A 643 7.01 -3.25 31.19
C VAL A 643 6.40 -3.06 32.58
N GLY A 644 6.75 -1.96 33.27
CA GLY A 644 6.18 -1.63 34.57
C GLY A 644 4.65 -1.48 34.53
N VAL A 645 4.12 -0.85 33.46
CA VAL A 645 2.67 -0.74 33.23
C VAL A 645 2.03 -2.11 33.00
N VAL A 646 2.66 -2.99 32.22
CA VAL A 646 2.12 -4.35 32.01
C VAL A 646 2.15 -5.17 33.30
N TYR A 647 3.23 -5.08 34.08
CA TYR A 647 3.36 -5.74 35.39
C TYR A 647 2.29 -5.28 36.39
N ASP A 648 2.01 -3.98 36.51
CA ASP A 648 0.93 -3.44 37.34
C ASP A 648 -0.44 -4.00 36.94
N GLN A 649 -0.72 -4.08 35.63
CA GLN A 649 -2.04 -4.46 35.11
C GLN A 649 -2.26 -5.98 35.19
N LEU A 650 -1.21 -6.77 34.95
CA LEU A 650 -1.22 -8.21 35.22
C LEU A 650 -1.43 -8.49 36.72
N ALA A 651 -0.81 -7.71 37.61
CA ALA A 651 -1.09 -7.81 39.05
C ALA A 651 -2.53 -7.40 39.42
N ILE A 652 -3.12 -6.41 38.77
CA ILE A 652 -4.52 -6.02 38.99
C ILE A 652 -5.49 -7.14 38.57
N THR A 653 -5.29 -7.76 37.39
CA THR A 653 -6.17 -8.85 36.90
C THR A 653 -6.05 -10.16 37.69
N LEU A 654 -4.93 -10.38 38.37
CA LEU A 654 -4.68 -11.55 39.22
C LEU A 654 -5.09 -11.34 40.69
N ALA A 655 -5.79 -10.25 41.01
CA ALA A 655 -6.35 -10.04 42.34
C ALA A 655 -7.42 -11.10 42.69
N PRO A 656 -7.49 -11.61 43.93
CA PRO A 656 -6.76 -11.17 45.12
C PRO A 656 -5.58 -12.09 45.52
N ASP A 657 -4.92 -12.78 44.58
CA ASP A 657 -3.80 -13.68 44.92
C ASP A 657 -2.52 -12.87 45.23
N THR A 658 -2.38 -12.51 46.50
CA THR A 658 -1.23 -11.73 46.99
C THR A 658 0.12 -12.44 46.81
N THR A 659 0.13 -13.78 46.65
CA THR A 659 1.37 -14.53 46.41
C THR A 659 1.89 -14.34 44.98
N VAL A 660 0.98 -14.14 44.02
CA VAL A 660 1.30 -13.84 42.62
C VAL A 660 1.42 -12.34 42.37
N GLN A 661 0.62 -11.50 43.05
CA GLN A 661 0.68 -10.04 42.90
C GLN A 661 1.99 -9.43 43.44
N ALA A 662 2.54 -9.96 44.53
CA ALA A 662 3.74 -9.41 45.18
C ALA A 662 4.99 -9.32 44.28
N PRO A 663 5.42 -10.40 43.59
CA PRO A 663 6.57 -10.32 42.69
C PRO A 663 6.31 -9.37 41.50
N LEU A 664 5.12 -9.38 40.91
CA LEU A 664 4.76 -8.54 39.76
C LEU A 664 4.85 -7.05 40.11
N LEU A 665 4.25 -6.62 41.23
CA LEU A 665 4.30 -5.21 41.66
C LEU A 665 5.71 -4.76 42.08
N THR A 666 6.55 -5.68 42.55
CA THR A 666 7.96 -5.39 42.86
C THR A 666 8.80 -5.24 41.59
N GLN A 667 8.57 -6.07 40.56
CA GLN A 667 9.19 -5.89 39.24
C GLN A 667 8.79 -4.56 38.60
N ALA A 668 7.51 -4.19 38.66
CA ALA A 668 7.05 -2.86 38.24
C ALA A 668 7.80 -1.73 38.98
N THR A 669 8.02 -1.84 40.30
CA THR A 669 8.82 -0.85 41.06
C THR A 669 10.21 -0.68 40.44
N GLN A 670 10.92 -1.78 40.18
CA GLN A 670 12.29 -1.77 39.65
C GLN A 670 12.32 -1.16 38.24
N HIS A 671 11.40 -1.55 37.36
CA HIS A 671 11.27 -0.99 36.02
C HIS A 671 10.99 0.53 36.01
N TYR A 672 10.08 1.02 36.85
CA TYR A 672 9.81 2.47 36.95
C TYR A 672 10.98 3.24 37.54
N VAL A 673 11.71 2.68 38.52
CA VAL A 673 12.93 3.30 39.08
C VAL A 673 14.01 3.43 38.00
N THR A 674 14.25 2.39 37.19
CA THR A 674 15.21 2.46 36.07
C THR A 674 14.80 3.47 35.01
N ALA A 675 13.53 3.49 34.58
CA ALA A 675 13.02 4.49 33.64
C ALA A 675 13.16 5.93 34.19
N LEU A 676 12.91 6.13 35.48
CA LEU A 676 13.06 7.42 36.14
C LEU A 676 14.53 7.87 36.23
N MET A 677 15.46 6.96 36.53
CA MET A 677 16.91 7.27 36.51
C MET A 677 17.36 7.66 35.11
N GLY A 678 16.99 6.86 34.10
CA GLY A 678 17.36 7.06 32.70
C GLY A 678 16.86 8.39 32.14
N TRP A 679 15.57 8.71 32.32
CA TRP A 679 15.01 9.98 31.85
C TRP A 679 15.52 11.20 32.64
N GLN A 680 15.80 11.08 33.94
CA GLN A 680 16.42 12.19 34.70
C GLN A 680 17.84 12.48 34.22
N ALA A 681 18.65 11.46 33.91
CA ALA A 681 20.03 11.63 33.46
C ALA A 681 20.16 12.43 32.13
N ILE A 682 19.14 12.36 31.27
CA ILE A 682 19.05 13.12 30.01
C ILE A 682 18.08 14.31 30.09
N ALA A 683 17.61 14.68 31.29
CA ALA A 683 16.63 15.75 31.54
C ALA A 683 15.32 15.66 30.72
N ALA A 684 14.89 14.45 30.34
CA ALA A 684 13.69 14.24 29.55
C ALA A 684 12.40 14.49 30.34
N ALA A 685 11.43 15.17 29.73
CA ALA A 685 10.13 15.48 30.34
C ALA A 685 9.37 14.23 30.85
N SER A 686 9.58 13.08 30.19
CA SER A 686 9.01 11.76 30.53
C SER A 686 9.37 11.28 31.94
N ALA A 687 10.40 11.81 32.58
CA ALA A 687 10.71 11.53 33.99
C ALA A 687 9.50 11.80 34.92
N GLY A 688 8.70 12.83 34.62
CA GLY A 688 7.48 13.13 35.36
C GLY A 688 6.41 12.03 35.25
N THR A 689 6.41 11.26 34.17
CA THR A 689 5.50 10.13 33.92
C THR A 689 5.93 8.90 34.72
N ALA A 690 7.22 8.53 34.66
CA ALA A 690 7.75 7.41 35.45
C ALA A 690 7.54 7.61 36.96
N LEU A 691 7.72 8.84 37.47
CA LEU A 691 7.46 9.17 38.87
C LEU A 691 5.98 9.00 39.27
N GLN A 692 5.04 9.34 38.38
CA GLN A 692 3.61 9.14 38.63
C GLN A 692 3.23 7.65 38.62
N ALA A 693 3.79 6.88 37.68
CA ALA A 693 3.57 5.44 37.60
C ALA A 693 4.15 4.70 38.83
N LEU A 694 5.35 5.07 39.27
CA LEU A 694 5.98 4.57 40.51
C LEU A 694 5.13 4.84 41.76
N VAL A 695 4.59 6.06 41.91
CA VAL A 695 3.66 6.38 43.01
C VAL A 695 2.40 5.53 42.95
N ARG A 696 1.81 5.35 41.75
CA ARG A 696 0.62 4.50 41.56
C ARG A 696 0.89 3.04 41.92
N ASN A 697 2.02 2.49 41.50
CA ASN A 697 2.46 1.15 41.87
C ASN A 697 2.61 0.99 43.40
N LEU A 698 3.22 1.96 44.09
CA LEU A 698 3.31 1.96 45.55
C LEU A 698 1.94 2.04 46.23
N GLN A 699 0.96 2.73 45.64
CA GLN A 699 -0.44 2.74 46.11
C GLN A 699 -1.13 1.39 45.89
N LEU A 700 -0.88 0.71 44.75
CA LEU A 700 -1.37 -0.66 44.50
C LEU A 700 -0.79 -1.66 45.51
N GLN A 701 0.51 -1.54 45.83
CA GLN A 701 1.16 -2.37 46.86
C GLN A 701 0.52 -2.17 48.24
N ALA A 702 0.30 -0.92 48.68
CA ALA A 702 -0.39 -0.68 49.96
C ALA A 702 -1.83 -1.22 49.97
N ARG A 703 -2.54 -1.14 48.84
CA ARG A 703 -3.92 -1.61 48.68
C ARG A 703 -4.06 -3.14 48.71
N PHE A 704 -3.17 -3.87 48.03
CA PHE A 704 -3.29 -5.32 47.86
C PHE A 704 -2.40 -6.12 48.84
N LEU A 705 -1.24 -5.57 49.22
CA LEU A 705 -0.19 -6.28 49.98
C LEU A 705 0.07 -5.64 51.36
N GLY A 706 -0.56 -4.50 51.64
CA GLY A 706 -0.42 -3.76 52.90
C GLY A 706 0.80 -2.84 52.97
N ILE A 707 0.79 -1.98 53.99
CA ILE A 707 1.77 -0.89 54.17
C ILE A 707 3.20 -1.44 54.36
N GLU A 708 3.38 -2.61 54.96
CA GLU A 708 4.71 -3.22 55.10
C GLU A 708 5.40 -3.46 53.75
N GLN A 709 4.67 -3.99 52.76
CA GLN A 709 5.27 -4.26 51.45
C GLN A 709 5.55 -2.95 50.69
N GLN A 710 4.67 -1.96 50.80
CA GLN A 710 4.93 -0.61 50.29
C GLN A 710 6.22 -0.02 50.91
N GLN A 711 6.43 -0.18 52.22
CA GLN A 711 7.65 0.28 52.91
C GLN A 711 8.91 -0.47 52.46
N ARG A 712 8.82 -1.78 52.21
CA ARG A 712 9.95 -2.57 51.65
C ARG A 712 10.31 -2.08 50.26
N SER A 713 9.34 -1.79 49.40
CA SER A 713 9.58 -1.25 48.05
C SER A 713 10.11 0.20 48.10
N LEU A 714 9.57 1.05 48.99
CA LEU A 714 10.13 2.39 49.25
C LEU A 714 11.60 2.35 49.68
N SER A 715 12.02 1.35 50.46
CA SER A 715 13.42 1.21 50.89
C SER A 715 14.41 0.84 49.76
N GLN A 716 13.91 0.48 48.57
CA GLN A 716 14.72 0.19 47.38
C GLN A 716 14.84 1.40 46.43
N ILE A 717 14.14 2.51 46.71
CA ILE A 717 14.10 3.71 45.87
C ILE A 717 15.20 4.70 46.33
N PRO A 718 15.93 5.37 45.41
CA PRO A 718 16.91 6.41 45.74
C PRO A 718 16.38 7.46 46.72
N ALA A 719 17.16 7.74 47.77
CA ALA A 719 16.73 8.54 48.92
C ALA A 719 16.28 9.97 48.55
N ASP A 720 16.91 10.57 47.54
CA ASP A 720 16.63 11.94 47.08
C ASP A 720 15.22 12.11 46.50
N TRP A 721 14.59 11.03 46.05
CA TRP A 721 13.23 11.04 45.49
C TRP A 721 12.14 10.80 46.54
N LEU A 722 12.49 10.20 47.68
CA LEU A 722 11.52 9.87 48.74
C LEU A 722 10.71 11.10 49.21
N PRO A 723 11.27 12.32 49.39
CA PRO A 723 10.48 13.48 49.80
C PRO A 723 9.38 13.88 48.81
N GLU A 724 9.58 13.66 47.50
CA GLU A 724 8.52 13.92 46.52
C GLU A 724 7.52 12.76 46.43
N ILE A 725 7.98 11.51 46.54
CA ILE A 725 7.10 10.33 46.54
C ILE A 725 6.16 10.38 47.76
N TRP A 726 6.68 10.64 48.97
CA TRP A 726 5.88 10.81 50.19
C TRP A 726 4.89 11.99 50.14
N ARG A 727 5.08 12.95 49.23
CA ARG A 727 4.15 14.07 49.01
C ARG A 727 2.98 13.70 48.07
N LYS A 728 3.06 12.55 47.38
CA LYS A 728 2.08 12.06 46.39
C LYS A 728 1.38 10.76 46.81
N LEU A 729 1.85 10.11 47.89
CA LEU A 729 1.23 8.93 48.52
C LEU A 729 0.12 9.34 49.50
#